data_AF-A0A1A9HR70-F1
#
_entry.id   AF-A0A1A9HR70-F1
#
_cell.length_a   1.000
_cell.length_b   1.000
_cell.length_c   1.000
_cell.angle_alpha   90.00
_cell.angle_beta   90.00
_cell.angle_gamma   90.00
#
_symmetry.space_group_name_H-M   'P 1'
#
loop_
_entity.id
_entity.type
_entity.pdbx_description
1 polymer ?
#
loop_
_entity_poly.entity_id
_entity_poly.type
_entity_poly.pdbx_seq_one_letter_code
_entity_poly.pdbx_strand_id
1 'polypeptide(L)'
;MHPLTHPLIDAFTSSFLQDPALDAPVPTTAGVADEQAPASWWFRPETRQSPEAFARSGDFDRFVSRLKAHVATLVAIVGASSDEARSLIAFQNHVLDVDGQGANRHFGDAAGSVYGTGAEYLDRLVHLIGDPRLTQDARVTELRDLAAQLTECGHGAVVALQHSVARLDPNRQGLRGKCRTIMERTIEQVAAEAVDRRYPKTMRATPGMHRHYVAGLQICLFRELGLPWRQPDDPLAKRTFRPWTVDHCLQQLTVVLTPPALALTLAEDYLARYAGVIRDAGTRVPDTPLTIGEIHEGTLTLLPEFNVTPGPAALVRVDGDTGACVLQNDPILMGLHFLEALSKAEVAHAACHDPVAAWINAGNEPVHCFIAGALAWVIENGTPRPLIAADLPHLARATSAPLSAAARRSISLGSTPADLAAHVLPSLLRDPDTCAWLCDRLDDRLLAPLLMAWQAWQVLTPGQLDWIAQTLAAQGRVDLFMHLPFDWPANARLDVILRALQARPPKLDADGLMRVLTCKVRDHASLLEYLLLEADTARCARLLDELTSRVRRNEIDMDALGTFSDASMERTGIAARLFGPLKTYCALTKLLQHCKLQHFVRQGTSSPRQLAVCLLPAMTGHFPRVIDTGSSSHILAASLAAEVIGKFPWEGKERRGRETLRALLEAPGGCASEALQRLLGQPVDLFIVLLGDTLRAMRRLSFSPEEARTLLRLRTASAPAGITDILAEVARQIDDAADQERLPESLDELLAYTITLGPA
;
A
#
# COMPACT_ATOMS: atom_id res chain seq x y z
N MET A 1 -11.88 -34.79 17.49
CA MET A 1 -11.00 -33.79 16.84
C MET A 1 -9.83 -33.55 17.79
N HIS A 2 -8.61 -33.89 17.39
CA HIS A 2 -7.43 -33.48 18.16
C HIS A 2 -7.36 -31.95 18.08
N PRO A 3 -7.21 -31.23 19.20
CA PRO A 3 -6.90 -29.81 19.13
C PRO A 3 -5.56 -29.69 18.40
N LEU A 4 -5.57 -29.09 17.22
CA LEU A 4 -4.34 -28.65 16.59
C LEU A 4 -3.75 -27.61 17.55
N THR A 5 -2.69 -27.97 18.27
CA THR A 5 -1.99 -27.02 19.12
C THR A 5 -1.38 -25.98 18.20
N HIS A 6 -1.90 -24.76 18.28
CA HIS A 6 -1.39 -23.65 17.50
C HIS A 6 0.03 -23.32 18.02
N PRO A 7 1.03 -23.04 17.16
CA PRO A 7 2.43 -22.84 17.58
C PRO A 7 2.62 -21.77 18.65
N LEU A 8 1.72 -20.78 18.71
CA LEU A 8 1.73 -19.77 19.79
C LEU A 8 1.39 -20.37 21.15
N ILE A 9 0.47 -21.34 21.23
CA ILE A 9 0.09 -21.99 22.48
C ILE A 9 1.30 -22.72 23.07
N ASP A 10 2.06 -23.40 22.22
CA ASP A 10 3.26 -24.14 22.63
C ASP A 10 4.43 -23.23 23.05
N ALA A 11 4.37 -21.93 22.73
CA ALA A 11 5.39 -20.96 23.12
C ALA A 11 5.18 -20.38 24.54
N PHE A 12 3.95 -20.44 25.07
CA PHE A 12 3.59 -19.92 26.38
C PHE A 12 3.25 -21.05 27.36
N THR A 13 3.45 -20.78 28.65
CA THR A 13 3.06 -21.75 29.68
C THR A 13 1.54 -21.79 29.81
N SER A 14 0.97 -22.97 30.10
CA SER A 14 -0.46 -23.09 30.37
C SER A 14 -0.91 -22.22 31.56
N SER A 15 -0.04 -22.04 32.56
CA SER A 15 -0.33 -21.20 33.73
C SER A 15 -0.52 -19.73 33.37
N PHE A 16 0.19 -19.22 32.36
CA PHE A 16 0.00 -17.85 31.87
C PHE A 16 -1.25 -17.69 31.00
N LEU A 17 -1.52 -18.66 30.13
CA LEU A 17 -2.69 -18.60 29.25
C LEU A 17 -4.00 -18.69 30.05
N GLN A 18 -3.99 -19.44 31.16
CA GLN A 18 -5.16 -19.73 32.01
C GLN A 18 -5.14 -18.98 33.36
N ASP A 19 -4.25 -18.01 33.55
CA ASP A 19 -3.91 -17.45 34.86
C ASP A 19 -5.13 -16.91 35.63
N PRO A 20 -5.60 -17.62 36.67
CA PRO A 20 -6.79 -17.21 37.40
C PRO A 20 -6.51 -16.01 38.30
N ALA A 21 -5.26 -15.65 38.59
CA ALA A 21 -4.94 -14.45 39.37
C ALA A 21 -5.08 -13.17 38.54
N LEU A 22 -4.90 -13.25 37.22
CA LEU A 22 -5.26 -12.18 36.27
C LEU A 22 -6.78 -12.10 36.03
N ASP A 23 -7.52 -13.11 36.49
CA ASP A 23 -8.98 -13.27 36.36
C ASP A 23 -9.73 -13.15 37.69
N ALA A 24 -9.01 -13.15 38.82
CA ALA A 24 -9.61 -13.05 40.13
C ALA A 24 -10.23 -11.65 40.22
N PRO A 25 -11.52 -11.53 40.53
CA PRO A 25 -12.06 -10.22 40.86
C PRO A 25 -11.21 -9.65 41.98
N VAL A 26 -10.70 -8.42 41.81
CA VAL A 26 -10.00 -7.68 42.86
C VAL A 26 -10.81 -7.89 44.13
N PRO A 27 -10.25 -8.46 45.21
CA PRO A 27 -11.01 -8.67 46.42
C PRO A 27 -11.50 -7.30 46.86
N THR A 28 -12.80 -7.05 46.70
CA THR A 28 -13.50 -5.91 47.27
C THR A 28 -13.18 -5.96 48.74
N THR A 29 -12.24 -5.13 49.19
CA THR A 29 -11.58 -5.13 50.50
C THR A 29 -12.32 -6.00 51.52
N ALA A 30 -12.04 -7.31 51.47
CA ALA A 30 -12.64 -8.30 52.34
C ALA A 30 -11.90 -8.21 53.67
N GLY A 31 -12.14 -7.11 54.38
CA GLY A 31 -11.58 -6.79 55.68
C GLY A 31 -12.61 -6.21 56.65
N VAL A 32 -13.85 -6.01 56.19
CA VAL A 32 -15.01 -5.83 57.07
C VAL A 32 -15.94 -6.99 56.75
N ALA A 33 -15.95 -7.99 57.63
CA ALA A 33 -17.00 -8.99 57.65
C ALA A 33 -18.32 -8.25 57.88
N ASP A 34 -19.04 -7.94 56.81
CA ASP A 34 -20.34 -7.30 56.87
C ASP A 34 -21.38 -8.28 56.35
N GLU A 35 -22.08 -8.93 57.29
CA GLU A 35 -23.35 -9.63 57.06
C GLU A 35 -24.45 -8.68 56.53
N GLN A 36 -24.13 -7.41 56.25
CA GLN A 36 -24.98 -6.43 55.58
C GLN A 36 -24.27 -5.75 54.41
N ALA A 37 -23.67 -6.52 53.50
CA ALA A 37 -23.20 -5.97 52.22
C ALA A 37 -24.32 -5.09 51.61
N PRO A 38 -24.15 -3.76 51.52
CA PRO A 38 -25.24 -2.86 51.16
C PRO A 38 -25.74 -3.27 49.79
N ALA A 39 -27.05 -3.51 49.66
CA ALA A 39 -27.70 -3.95 48.42
C ALA A 39 -27.06 -3.22 47.23
N SER A 40 -26.52 -3.98 46.27
CA SER A 40 -25.76 -3.44 45.14
C SER A 40 -26.57 -2.34 44.44
N TRP A 41 -25.93 -1.20 44.15
CA TRP A 41 -26.61 -0.03 43.58
C TRP A 41 -26.84 -0.11 42.06
N TRP A 42 -26.42 -1.21 41.44
CA TRP A 42 -26.51 -1.46 40.00
C TRP A 42 -27.55 -2.54 39.64
N PHE A 43 -27.92 -2.60 38.36
CA PHE A 43 -28.89 -3.54 37.83
C PHE A 43 -28.35 -4.99 37.87
N ARG A 44 -29.19 -5.92 38.36
CA ARG A 44 -28.92 -7.37 38.34
C ARG A 44 -30.08 -8.10 37.66
N PRO A 45 -29.86 -8.75 36.49
CA PRO A 45 -30.93 -9.43 35.75
C PRO A 45 -31.68 -10.48 36.58
N GLU A 46 -31.01 -11.12 37.54
CA GLU A 46 -31.58 -12.19 38.36
C GLU A 46 -32.62 -11.68 39.38
N THR A 47 -32.47 -10.42 39.79
CA THR A 47 -33.34 -9.79 40.81
C THR A 47 -34.35 -8.82 40.21
N ARG A 48 -34.12 -8.37 38.97
CA ARG A 48 -34.91 -7.33 38.28
C ARG A 48 -35.27 -7.84 36.89
N GLN A 49 -36.58 -7.87 36.60
CA GLN A 49 -37.12 -8.51 35.38
C GLN A 49 -36.60 -7.89 34.06
N SER A 50 -36.37 -6.57 34.00
CA SER A 50 -35.85 -5.88 32.81
C SER A 50 -35.14 -4.56 33.17
N PRO A 51 -34.27 -4.00 32.30
CA PRO A 51 -33.65 -2.70 32.52
C PRO A 51 -34.68 -1.56 32.64
N GLU A 52 -35.80 -1.62 31.91
CA GLU A 52 -36.90 -0.66 32.01
C GLU A 52 -37.65 -0.76 33.34
N ALA A 53 -37.83 -1.98 33.85
CA ALA A 53 -38.39 -2.20 35.18
C ALA A 53 -37.48 -1.66 36.27
N PHE A 54 -36.15 -1.80 36.11
CA PHE A 54 -35.17 -1.19 37.01
C PHE A 54 -35.21 0.33 36.95
N ALA A 55 -35.23 0.92 35.75
CA ALA A 55 -35.23 2.37 35.57
C ALA A 55 -36.49 3.07 36.15
N ARG A 56 -37.60 2.34 36.29
CA ARG A 56 -38.83 2.83 36.95
C ARG A 56 -38.90 2.51 38.44
N SER A 57 -37.92 1.81 38.99
CA SER A 57 -37.91 1.41 40.40
C SER A 57 -37.24 2.47 41.29
N GLY A 58 -37.56 2.48 42.59
CA GLY A 58 -36.89 3.37 43.55
C GLY A 58 -35.39 3.14 43.71
N ASP A 59 -34.87 1.97 43.30
CA ASP A 59 -33.44 1.69 43.27
C ASP A 59 -32.71 2.52 42.20
N PHE A 60 -33.43 2.97 41.16
CA PHE A 60 -32.84 3.79 40.11
C PHE A 60 -32.38 5.15 40.65
N ASP A 61 -33.06 5.74 41.62
CA ASP A 61 -32.62 7.00 42.24
C ASP A 61 -31.27 6.84 42.97
N ARG A 62 -31.06 5.68 43.60
CA ARG A 62 -29.78 5.32 44.22
C ARG A 62 -28.71 5.11 43.16
N PHE A 63 -29.05 4.45 42.05
CA PHE A 63 -28.16 4.30 40.89
C PHE A 63 -27.73 5.65 40.32
N VAL A 64 -28.68 6.54 40.03
CA VAL A 64 -28.45 7.89 39.50
C VAL A 64 -27.53 8.68 40.42
N SER A 65 -27.79 8.66 41.72
CA SER A 65 -26.99 9.38 42.72
C SER A 65 -25.55 8.87 42.75
N ARG A 66 -25.36 7.55 42.69
CA ARG A 66 -24.03 6.94 42.67
C ARG A 66 -23.29 7.20 41.37
N LEU A 67 -23.94 7.03 40.22
CA LEU A 67 -23.37 7.34 38.92
C LEU A 67 -22.86 8.79 38.85
N LYS A 68 -23.69 9.76 39.27
CA LYS A 68 -23.30 11.18 39.30
C LYS A 68 -22.08 11.43 40.19
N ALA A 69 -22.03 10.81 41.38
CA ALA A 69 -20.89 10.95 42.28
C ALA A 69 -19.60 10.36 41.68
N HIS A 70 -19.69 9.21 41.02
CA HIS A 70 -18.54 8.57 40.36
C HIS A 70 -18.03 9.42 39.20
N VAL A 71 -18.92 9.86 38.31
CA VAL A 71 -18.55 10.73 37.18
C VAL A 71 -17.96 12.06 37.68
N ALA A 72 -18.54 12.68 38.71
CA ALA A 72 -17.98 13.89 39.31
C ALA A 72 -16.56 13.67 39.87
N THR A 73 -16.30 12.50 40.47
CA THR A 73 -14.97 12.12 40.96
C THR A 73 -13.97 12.05 39.80
N LEU A 74 -14.34 11.40 38.69
CA LEU A 74 -13.47 11.31 37.51
C LEU A 74 -13.24 12.67 36.85
N VAL A 75 -14.29 13.49 36.72
CA VAL A 75 -14.21 14.87 36.19
C VAL A 75 -13.29 15.76 37.04
N ALA A 76 -13.30 15.61 38.36
CA ALA A 76 -12.43 16.38 39.25
C ALA A 76 -10.93 16.09 38.99
N ILE A 77 -10.60 14.89 38.53
CA ILE A 77 -9.21 14.47 38.28
C ILE A 77 -8.67 15.03 36.97
N VAL A 78 -9.46 14.98 35.89
CA VAL A 78 -9.08 15.55 34.58
C VAL A 78 -9.24 17.07 34.50
N GLY A 79 -10.03 17.65 35.41
CA GLY A 79 -10.34 19.06 35.45
C GLY A 79 -11.63 19.40 34.69
N ALA A 80 -12.51 20.18 35.30
CA ALA A 80 -13.87 20.43 34.81
C ALA A 80 -13.96 21.09 33.42
N SER A 81 -12.90 21.75 32.96
CA SER A 81 -12.85 22.45 31.67
C SER A 81 -12.24 21.61 30.54
N SER A 82 -11.85 20.36 30.81
CA SER A 82 -11.20 19.50 29.83
C SER A 82 -12.19 18.83 28.87
N ASP A 83 -11.71 18.36 27.72
CA ASP A 83 -12.53 17.64 26.73
C ASP A 83 -12.97 16.28 27.28
N GLU A 84 -12.10 15.64 28.05
CA GLU A 84 -12.37 14.39 28.77
C GLU A 84 -13.53 14.57 29.75
N ALA A 85 -13.57 15.68 30.49
CA ALA A 85 -14.67 15.99 31.40
C ALA A 85 -16.00 16.12 30.63
N ARG A 86 -16.00 16.76 29.46
CA ARG A 86 -17.20 16.87 28.62
C ARG A 86 -17.70 15.50 28.16
N SER A 87 -16.81 14.61 27.75
CA SER A 87 -17.17 13.24 27.35
C SER A 87 -17.69 12.39 28.52
N LEU A 88 -17.09 12.50 29.71
CA LEU A 88 -17.57 11.82 30.92
C LEU A 88 -18.97 12.30 31.32
N ILE A 89 -19.23 13.61 31.23
CA ILE A 89 -20.56 14.19 31.49
C ILE A 89 -21.56 13.76 30.40
N ALA A 90 -21.14 13.71 29.13
CA ALA A 90 -21.98 13.21 28.04
C ALA A 90 -22.36 11.75 28.26
N PHE A 91 -21.42 10.89 28.67
CA PHE A 91 -21.69 9.52 29.06
C PHE A 91 -22.72 9.44 30.18
N GLN A 92 -22.55 10.21 31.26
CA GLN A 92 -23.54 10.29 32.34
C GLN A 92 -24.94 10.64 31.79
N ASN A 93 -25.02 11.65 30.93
CA ASN A 93 -26.31 12.09 30.38
C ASN A 93 -26.93 11.01 29.48
N HIS A 94 -26.13 10.29 28.70
CA HIS A 94 -26.61 9.16 27.89
C HIS A 94 -27.13 8.00 28.74
N VAL A 95 -26.45 7.67 29.85
CA VAL A 95 -26.92 6.66 30.81
C VAL A 95 -28.24 7.08 31.46
N LEU A 96 -28.43 8.38 31.67
CA LEU A 96 -29.62 8.94 32.33
C LEU A 96 -30.75 9.36 31.37
N ASP A 97 -30.58 9.25 30.05
CA ASP A 97 -31.59 9.59 29.05
C ASP A 97 -32.65 8.48 28.94
N VAL A 98 -33.49 8.41 29.96
CA VAL A 98 -34.55 7.42 30.14
C VAL A 98 -35.92 8.05 29.88
N ASP A 99 -36.75 7.40 29.07
CA ASP A 99 -38.11 7.88 28.78
C ASP A 99 -39.14 7.50 29.86
N GLY A 100 -40.39 7.93 29.69
CA GLY A 100 -41.48 7.62 30.63
C GLY A 100 -41.81 6.13 30.76
N GLN A 101 -41.33 5.28 29.86
CA GLN A 101 -41.46 3.83 29.94
C GLN A 101 -40.25 3.15 30.58
N GLY A 102 -39.21 3.90 30.97
CA GLY A 102 -37.98 3.34 31.51
C GLY A 102 -36.97 2.92 30.44
N ALA A 103 -37.25 3.16 29.16
CA ALA A 103 -36.34 2.81 28.08
C ALA A 103 -35.23 3.86 27.94
N ASN A 104 -33.98 3.42 27.85
CA ASN A 104 -32.85 4.30 27.58
C ASN A 104 -32.80 4.63 26.08
N ARG A 105 -32.93 5.91 25.73
CA ARG A 105 -33.00 6.34 24.32
C ARG A 105 -31.67 6.23 23.58
N HIS A 106 -30.56 6.34 24.30
CA HIS A 106 -29.24 6.36 23.70
C HIS A 106 -28.65 4.95 23.53
N PHE A 107 -28.71 4.13 24.58
CA PHE A 107 -28.13 2.79 24.59
C PHE A 107 -29.11 1.67 24.20
N GLY A 108 -30.42 1.95 24.17
CA GLY A 108 -31.45 0.98 23.78
C GLY A 108 -31.30 -0.34 24.53
N ASP A 109 -31.29 -1.45 23.79
CA ASP A 109 -31.18 -2.81 24.34
C ASP A 109 -29.89 -3.06 25.16
N ALA A 110 -28.83 -2.27 24.94
CA ALA A 110 -27.59 -2.38 25.69
C ALA A 110 -27.64 -1.73 27.08
N ALA A 111 -28.72 -1.03 27.43
CA ALA A 111 -28.86 -0.33 28.70
C ALA A 111 -28.71 -1.24 29.91
N GLY A 112 -29.21 -2.48 29.84
CA GLY A 112 -29.05 -3.47 30.91
C GLY A 112 -27.59 -3.75 31.24
N SER A 113 -26.74 -3.93 30.23
CA SER A 113 -25.30 -4.15 30.42
C SER A 113 -24.61 -2.92 31.01
N VAL A 114 -25.03 -1.72 30.62
CA VAL A 114 -24.47 -0.47 31.16
C VAL A 114 -24.90 -0.25 32.62
N TYR A 115 -26.18 -0.48 32.94
CA TYR A 115 -26.71 -0.34 34.30
C TYR A 115 -26.19 -1.41 35.27
N GLY A 116 -25.82 -2.58 34.76
CA GLY A 116 -25.25 -3.68 35.54
C GLY A 116 -23.73 -3.66 35.51
N THR A 117 -23.15 -4.44 34.59
CA THR A 117 -21.70 -4.63 34.44
C THR A 117 -20.93 -3.34 34.23
N GLY A 118 -21.46 -2.39 33.46
CA GLY A 118 -20.83 -1.07 33.28
C GLY A 118 -20.72 -0.28 34.58
N ALA A 119 -21.78 -0.25 35.38
CA ALA A 119 -21.78 0.41 36.68
C ALA A 119 -20.83 -0.26 37.69
N GLU A 120 -20.74 -1.59 37.66
CA GLU A 120 -19.76 -2.34 38.45
C GLU A 120 -18.32 -1.98 38.06
N TYR A 121 -17.99 -1.93 36.78
CA TYR A 121 -16.65 -1.52 36.34
C TYR A 121 -16.36 -0.04 36.65
N LEU A 122 -17.35 0.84 36.57
CA LEU A 122 -17.19 2.24 36.96
C LEU A 122 -16.90 2.39 38.46
N ASP A 123 -17.58 1.63 39.31
CA ASP A 123 -17.34 1.57 40.76
C ASP A 123 -15.89 1.14 41.06
N ARG A 124 -15.46 0.05 40.44
CA ARG A 124 -14.08 -0.45 40.55
C ARG A 124 -13.05 0.55 40.03
N LEU A 125 -13.33 1.19 38.89
CA LEU A 125 -12.43 2.17 38.29
C LEU A 125 -12.21 3.36 39.22
N VAL A 126 -13.29 3.90 39.82
CA VAL A 126 -13.19 5.01 40.78
C VAL A 126 -12.36 4.61 42.01
N HIS A 127 -12.51 3.37 42.48
CA HIS A 127 -11.68 2.86 43.58
C HIS A 127 -10.19 2.79 43.19
N LEU A 128 -9.87 2.24 42.02
CA LEU A 128 -8.49 2.10 41.52
C LEU A 128 -7.83 3.45 41.26
N ILE A 129 -8.55 4.37 40.62
CA ILE A 129 -8.06 5.74 40.35
C ILE A 129 -7.87 6.54 41.65
N GLY A 130 -8.64 6.21 42.69
CA GLY A 130 -8.48 6.79 44.03
C GLY A 130 -7.22 6.32 44.77
N ASP A 131 -6.54 5.26 44.31
CA ASP A 131 -5.34 4.72 44.98
C ASP A 131 -4.20 5.75 44.96
N PRO A 132 -3.72 6.24 46.13
CA PRO A 132 -2.66 7.24 46.22
C PRO A 132 -1.32 6.80 45.61
N ARG A 133 -1.13 5.50 45.36
CA ARG A 133 0.07 4.96 44.70
C ARG A 133 0.09 5.24 43.19
N LEU A 134 -1.07 5.48 42.58
CA LEU A 134 -1.17 5.82 41.17
C LEU A 134 -0.86 7.31 40.98
N THR A 135 0.12 7.64 40.14
CA THR A 135 0.51 9.03 39.87
C THR A 135 -0.62 9.80 39.21
N GLN A 136 -0.65 11.13 39.40
CA GLN A 136 -1.69 11.98 38.80
C GLN A 136 -1.68 11.87 37.27
N ASP A 137 -0.51 11.83 36.65
CA ASP A 137 -0.38 11.71 35.18
C ASP A 137 -0.91 10.38 34.66
N ALA A 138 -0.69 9.28 35.39
CA ALA A 138 -1.25 7.98 35.04
C ALA A 138 -2.79 8.00 35.12
N ARG A 139 -3.36 8.62 36.16
CA ARG A 139 -4.82 8.80 36.30
C ARG A 139 -5.41 9.61 35.15
N VAL A 140 -4.79 10.74 34.82
CA VAL A 140 -5.27 11.64 33.75
C VAL A 140 -5.16 10.97 32.38
N THR A 141 -4.06 10.27 32.12
CA THR A 141 -3.84 9.54 30.86
C THR A 141 -4.89 8.45 30.68
N GLU A 142 -5.12 7.64 31.71
CA GLU A 142 -6.13 6.58 31.68
C GLU A 142 -7.54 7.14 31.44
N LEU A 143 -7.90 8.24 32.11
CA LEU A 143 -9.20 8.87 31.93
C LEU A 143 -9.37 9.51 30.55
N ARG A 144 -8.30 10.02 29.95
CA ARG A 144 -8.32 10.50 28.57
C ARG A 144 -8.62 9.39 27.58
N ASP A 145 -7.92 8.27 27.70
CA ASP A 145 -8.11 7.12 26.82
C ASP A 145 -9.50 6.52 26.96
N LEU A 146 -10.04 6.47 28.19
CA LEU A 146 -11.40 6.03 28.48
C LEU A 146 -12.45 7.00 27.90
N ALA A 147 -12.29 8.30 28.13
CA ALA A 147 -13.28 9.31 27.77
C ALA A 147 -13.58 9.32 26.26
N ALA A 148 -12.59 9.03 25.43
CA ALA A 148 -12.76 8.91 23.97
C ALA A 148 -13.69 7.76 23.54
N GLN A 149 -13.88 6.75 24.38
CA GLN A 149 -14.58 5.50 24.02
C GLN A 149 -15.99 5.37 24.63
N LEU A 150 -16.30 6.14 25.67
CA LEU A 150 -17.54 5.98 26.46
C LEU A 150 -18.82 6.39 25.73
N THR A 151 -18.74 7.30 24.74
CA THR A 151 -19.92 7.94 24.15
C THR A 151 -20.43 7.28 22.87
N GLU A 152 -19.78 6.21 22.38
CA GLU A 152 -20.13 5.62 21.08
C GLU A 152 -21.37 4.72 21.12
N CYS A 153 -21.37 3.74 22.02
CA CYS A 153 -22.44 2.74 22.14
C CYS A 153 -22.26 1.92 23.43
N GLY A 154 -23.34 1.43 24.02
CA GLY A 154 -23.38 0.91 25.39
C GLY A 154 -22.41 -0.24 25.65
N HIS A 155 -22.32 -1.20 24.73
CA HIS A 155 -21.40 -2.34 24.88
C HIS A 155 -19.92 -1.90 24.95
N GLY A 156 -19.55 -0.83 24.24
CA GLY A 156 -18.17 -0.39 24.12
C GLY A 156 -17.80 0.54 25.25
N ALA A 157 -18.78 1.24 25.81
CA ALA A 157 -18.60 1.88 27.11
C ALA A 157 -18.25 0.83 28.19
N VAL A 158 -18.95 -0.31 28.21
CA VAL A 158 -18.66 -1.40 29.15
C VAL A 158 -17.27 -2.00 28.90
N VAL A 159 -16.91 -2.30 27.65
CA VAL A 159 -15.57 -2.81 27.29
C VAL A 159 -14.46 -1.81 27.63
N ALA A 160 -14.66 -0.51 27.35
CA ALA A 160 -13.69 0.52 27.66
C ALA A 160 -13.47 0.68 29.18
N LEU A 161 -14.56 0.63 29.96
CA LEU A 161 -14.48 0.61 31.43
C LEU A 161 -13.73 -0.62 31.93
N GLN A 162 -14.04 -1.80 31.38
CA GLN A 162 -13.34 -3.04 31.72
C GLN A 162 -11.84 -2.96 31.40
N HIS A 163 -11.47 -2.47 30.22
CA HIS A 163 -10.07 -2.30 29.82
C HIS A 163 -9.35 -1.31 30.75
N SER A 164 -10.03 -0.25 31.17
CA SER A 164 -9.45 0.74 32.10
C SER A 164 -9.22 0.16 33.49
N VAL A 165 -10.19 -0.59 34.01
CA VAL A 165 -10.03 -1.34 35.27
C VAL A 165 -8.88 -2.33 35.16
N ALA A 166 -8.80 -3.09 34.06
CA ALA A 166 -7.74 -4.06 33.86
C ALA A 166 -6.34 -3.44 33.77
N ARG A 167 -6.19 -2.25 33.20
CA ARG A 167 -4.88 -1.55 33.14
C ARG A 167 -4.42 -1.03 34.50
N LEU A 168 -5.36 -0.63 35.35
CA LEU A 168 -5.06 -0.10 36.68
C LEU A 168 -5.01 -1.17 37.77
N ASP A 169 -5.53 -2.37 37.52
CA ASP A 169 -5.58 -3.47 38.48
C ASP A 169 -4.16 -3.85 38.97
N PRO A 170 -3.86 -3.77 40.28
CA PRO A 170 -2.59 -4.19 40.85
C PRO A 170 -2.20 -5.64 40.52
N ASN A 171 -3.18 -6.54 40.36
CA ASN A 171 -2.91 -7.93 39.98
C ASN A 171 -2.43 -8.06 38.52
N ARG A 172 -2.70 -7.05 37.69
CA ARG A 172 -2.22 -6.92 36.31
C ARG A 172 -1.01 -5.99 36.18
N GLN A 173 -0.50 -5.46 37.29
CA GLN A 173 0.80 -4.78 37.32
C GLN A 173 1.93 -5.81 37.25
N GLY A 174 3.09 -5.37 36.79
CA GLY A 174 4.25 -6.22 36.56
C GLY A 174 4.24 -6.94 35.21
N LEU A 175 5.31 -7.69 34.98
CA LEU A 175 5.63 -8.26 33.68
C LEU A 175 4.55 -9.18 33.08
N ARG A 176 3.94 -10.06 33.90
CA ARG A 176 2.88 -10.99 33.43
C ARG A 176 1.68 -10.21 32.88
N GLY A 177 1.15 -9.27 33.65
CA GLY A 177 -0.01 -8.48 33.26
C GLY A 177 0.27 -7.53 32.09
N LYS A 178 1.47 -6.94 32.03
CA LYS A 178 1.92 -6.14 30.87
C LYS A 178 2.01 -6.96 29.59
N CYS A 179 2.63 -8.13 29.65
CA CYS A 179 2.69 -9.06 28.52
C CYS A 179 1.28 -9.44 28.04
N ARG A 180 0.37 -9.75 28.98
CA ARG A 180 -1.03 -10.05 28.65
C ARG A 180 -1.73 -8.88 27.98
N THR A 181 -1.55 -7.67 28.49
CA THR A 181 -2.16 -6.45 27.92
C THR A 181 -1.69 -6.19 26.50
N ILE A 182 -0.39 -6.35 26.22
CA ILE A 182 0.17 -6.20 24.86
C ILE A 182 -0.41 -7.26 23.92
N MET A 183 -0.54 -8.51 24.38
CA MET A 183 -1.14 -9.58 23.58
C MET A 183 -2.61 -9.26 23.23
N GLU A 184 -3.42 -8.86 24.20
CA GLU A 184 -4.83 -8.50 24.00
C GLU A 184 -4.97 -7.32 23.02
N ARG A 185 -4.14 -6.27 23.16
CA ARG A 185 -4.10 -5.11 22.25
C ARG A 185 -3.66 -5.49 20.84
N THR A 186 -2.69 -6.39 20.71
CA THR A 186 -2.20 -6.85 19.40
C THR A 186 -3.27 -7.66 18.67
N ILE A 187 -4.03 -8.49 19.38
CA ILE A 187 -5.17 -9.22 18.82
C ILE A 187 -6.26 -8.24 18.35
N GLU A 188 -6.56 -7.22 19.16
CA GLU A 188 -7.49 -6.15 18.78
C GLU A 188 -7.05 -5.42 17.50
N GLN A 189 -5.78 -5.02 17.43
CA GLN A 189 -5.24 -4.32 16.28
C GLN A 189 -5.31 -5.17 15.01
N VAL A 190 -4.89 -6.43 15.06
CA VAL A 190 -4.97 -7.35 13.90
C VAL A 190 -6.43 -7.55 13.48
N ALA A 191 -7.34 -7.68 14.43
CA ALA A 191 -8.77 -7.78 14.12
C ALA A 191 -9.31 -6.50 13.45
N ALA A 192 -8.97 -5.32 13.96
CA ALA A 192 -9.34 -4.04 13.37
C ALA A 192 -8.80 -3.88 11.93
N GLU A 193 -7.52 -4.13 11.72
CA GLU A 193 -6.90 -4.07 10.39
C GLU A 193 -7.56 -5.04 9.39
N ALA A 194 -7.90 -6.25 9.83
CA ALA A 194 -8.61 -7.22 9.01
C ALA A 194 -10.04 -6.77 8.68
N VAL A 195 -10.74 -6.16 9.64
CA VAL A 195 -12.09 -5.61 9.44
C VAL A 195 -12.06 -4.47 8.44
N ASP A 196 -11.15 -3.51 8.60
CA ASP A 196 -11.00 -2.37 7.71
C ASP A 196 -10.67 -2.78 6.28
N ARG A 197 -9.74 -3.73 6.13
CA ARG A 197 -9.34 -4.26 4.82
C ARG A 197 -10.47 -5.01 4.13
N ARG A 198 -11.27 -5.77 4.89
CA ARG A 198 -12.26 -6.69 4.29
C ARG A 198 -13.67 -6.11 4.17
N TYR A 199 -14.06 -5.20 5.05
CA TYR A 199 -15.41 -4.65 5.10
C TYR A 199 -15.49 -3.14 4.85
N PRO A 200 -14.67 -2.53 3.95
CA PRO A 200 -14.62 -1.07 3.82
C PRO A 200 -15.96 -0.47 3.37
N LYS A 201 -16.73 -1.19 2.54
CA LYS A 201 -18.07 -0.75 2.12
C LYS A 201 -19.07 -0.76 3.28
N THR A 202 -19.01 -1.78 4.13
CA THR A 202 -19.87 -1.88 5.32
C THR A 202 -19.50 -0.78 6.32
N MET A 203 -18.21 -0.58 6.59
CA MET A 203 -17.76 0.45 7.54
C MET A 203 -18.12 1.87 7.08
N ARG A 204 -18.10 2.14 5.77
CA ARG A 204 -18.59 3.43 5.23
C ARG A 204 -20.10 3.60 5.37
N ALA A 205 -20.87 2.52 5.23
CA ALA A 205 -22.32 2.57 5.34
C ALA A 205 -22.79 2.68 6.80
N THR A 206 -22.09 2.00 7.72
CA THR A 206 -22.43 1.95 9.15
C THR A 206 -21.16 2.03 10.02
N PRO A 207 -20.56 3.23 10.18
CA PRO A 207 -19.31 3.39 10.93
C PRO A 207 -19.38 2.83 12.37
N GLY A 208 -20.52 2.99 13.05
CA GLY A 208 -20.74 2.45 14.40
C GLY A 208 -20.67 0.92 14.51
N MET A 209 -20.74 0.19 13.39
CA MET A 209 -20.61 -1.27 13.39
C MET A 209 -19.17 -1.77 13.43
N HIS A 210 -18.17 -0.90 13.25
CA HIS A 210 -16.76 -1.29 13.20
C HIS A 210 -16.33 -2.08 14.43
N ARG A 211 -16.49 -1.50 15.61
CA ARG A 211 -16.19 -2.12 16.90
C ARG A 211 -16.90 -3.46 17.14
N HIS A 212 -18.14 -3.60 16.69
CA HIS A 212 -18.90 -4.86 16.82
C HIS A 212 -18.32 -5.96 15.90
N TYR A 213 -17.81 -5.59 14.73
CA TYR A 213 -17.07 -6.51 13.86
C TYR A 213 -15.72 -6.89 14.47
N VAL A 214 -14.99 -5.93 15.05
CA VAL A 214 -13.72 -6.18 15.73
C VAL A 214 -13.93 -7.13 16.90
N ALA A 215 -14.85 -6.82 17.81
CA ALA A 215 -15.18 -7.67 18.96
C ALA A 215 -15.56 -9.10 18.52
N GLY A 216 -16.42 -9.22 17.50
CA GLY A 216 -16.79 -10.52 16.93
C GLY A 216 -15.59 -11.32 16.41
N LEU A 217 -14.65 -10.66 15.75
CA LEU A 217 -13.45 -11.31 15.21
C LEU A 217 -12.48 -11.68 16.34
N GLN A 218 -12.33 -10.82 17.36
CA GLN A 218 -11.54 -11.14 18.55
C GLN A 218 -12.10 -12.38 19.25
N ILE A 219 -13.42 -12.55 19.40
CA ILE A 219 -14.02 -13.78 19.96
C ILE A 219 -13.51 -15.02 19.23
N CYS A 220 -13.52 -14.99 17.90
CA CYS A 220 -12.99 -16.09 17.09
C CYS A 220 -11.51 -16.30 17.37
N LEU A 221 -10.69 -15.25 17.36
CA LEU A 221 -9.23 -15.35 17.53
C LEU A 221 -8.84 -15.86 18.92
N PHE A 222 -9.45 -15.35 19.99
CA PHE A 222 -9.19 -15.83 21.35
C PHE A 222 -9.51 -17.32 21.48
N ARG A 223 -10.62 -17.77 20.90
CA ARG A 223 -11.00 -19.18 20.89
C ARG A 223 -9.99 -20.05 20.14
N GLU A 224 -9.58 -19.65 18.94
CA GLU A 224 -8.59 -20.40 18.15
C GLU A 224 -7.20 -20.41 18.81
N LEU A 225 -6.86 -19.37 19.57
CA LEU A 225 -5.61 -19.28 20.35
C LEU A 225 -5.69 -19.97 21.72
N GLY A 226 -6.84 -20.54 22.11
CA GLY A 226 -7.02 -21.14 23.42
C GLY A 226 -6.94 -20.14 24.59
N LEU A 227 -7.17 -18.85 24.32
CA LEU A 227 -7.18 -17.78 25.31
C LEU A 227 -8.61 -17.61 25.86
N PRO A 228 -8.77 -17.31 27.17
CA PRO A 228 -10.09 -17.02 27.72
C PRO A 228 -10.64 -15.73 27.11
N TRP A 229 -11.86 -15.79 26.56
CA TRP A 229 -12.63 -14.61 26.19
C TRP A 229 -13.18 -13.96 27.46
N ARG A 230 -12.86 -12.68 27.65
CA ARG A 230 -13.15 -11.96 28.91
C ARG A 230 -14.11 -10.79 28.75
N GLN A 231 -14.41 -10.38 27.51
CA GLN A 231 -15.31 -9.26 27.28
C GLN A 231 -16.77 -9.73 27.43
N PRO A 232 -17.69 -8.82 27.82
CA PRO A 232 -19.10 -9.14 27.87
C PRO A 232 -19.60 -9.68 26.53
N ASP A 233 -20.70 -10.42 26.54
CA ASP A 233 -21.36 -10.80 25.30
C ASP A 233 -21.86 -9.55 24.58
N ASP A 234 -21.40 -9.38 23.34
CA ASP A 234 -21.89 -8.35 22.42
C ASP A 234 -22.99 -8.97 21.54
N PRO A 235 -24.26 -8.57 21.70
CA PRO A 235 -25.34 -9.09 20.86
C PRO A 235 -25.23 -8.62 19.41
N LEU A 236 -24.53 -7.52 19.15
CA LEU A 236 -24.31 -6.97 17.81
C LEU A 236 -23.01 -7.50 17.18
N ALA A 237 -22.17 -8.20 17.94
CA ALA A 237 -20.93 -8.75 17.40
C ALA A 237 -21.22 -9.76 16.31
N LYS A 238 -20.48 -9.61 15.20
CA LYS A 238 -20.54 -10.58 14.11
C LYS A 238 -19.94 -11.91 14.59
N ARG A 239 -20.76 -12.94 14.74
CA ARG A 239 -20.30 -14.26 15.23
C ARG A 239 -19.73 -15.18 14.13
N THR A 240 -19.94 -14.83 12.86
CA THR A 240 -19.55 -15.66 11.73
C THR A 240 -18.65 -14.88 10.77
N PHE A 241 -17.38 -15.27 10.72
CA PHE A 241 -16.40 -14.82 9.73
C PHE A 241 -16.10 -15.94 8.75
N ARG A 242 -15.59 -15.57 7.57
CA ARG A 242 -15.10 -16.58 6.64
C ARG A 242 -13.81 -17.18 7.21
N PRO A 243 -13.59 -18.51 7.10
CA PRO A 243 -12.42 -19.17 7.70
C PRO A 243 -11.10 -18.49 7.33
N TRP A 244 -10.89 -18.19 6.05
CA TRP A 244 -9.67 -17.54 5.57
C TRP A 244 -9.41 -16.16 6.19
N THR A 245 -10.43 -15.44 6.69
CA THR A 245 -10.24 -14.17 7.41
C THR A 245 -9.62 -14.42 8.78
N VAL A 246 -10.09 -15.44 9.48
CA VAL A 246 -9.54 -15.88 10.76
C VAL A 246 -8.14 -16.44 10.54
N ASP A 247 -7.94 -17.30 9.54
CA ASP A 247 -6.63 -17.89 9.22
C ASP A 247 -5.58 -16.82 8.90
N HIS A 248 -5.95 -15.79 8.11
CA HIS A 248 -5.05 -14.66 7.82
C HIS A 248 -4.66 -13.91 9.10
N CYS A 249 -5.61 -13.64 10.00
CA CYS A 249 -5.32 -12.99 11.27
C CYS A 249 -4.41 -13.86 12.14
N LEU A 250 -4.67 -15.17 12.22
CA LEU A 250 -3.82 -16.12 12.96
C LEU A 250 -2.40 -16.15 12.39
N GLN A 251 -2.23 -16.14 11.06
CA GLN A 251 -0.91 -16.06 10.42
C GLN A 251 -0.17 -14.75 10.71
N GLN A 252 -0.87 -13.64 10.90
CA GLN A 252 -0.23 -12.40 11.35
C GLN A 252 0.16 -12.51 12.83
N LEU A 253 -0.75 -13.02 13.66
CA LEU A 253 -0.53 -13.18 15.09
C LEU A 253 0.61 -14.15 15.41
N THR A 254 0.83 -15.22 14.63
CA THR A 254 1.97 -16.13 14.80
C THR A 254 3.32 -15.44 14.67
N VAL A 255 3.39 -14.31 13.97
CA VAL A 255 4.62 -13.53 13.82
C VAL A 255 4.80 -12.55 14.98
N VAL A 256 3.72 -11.86 15.38
CA VAL A 256 3.79 -10.73 16.33
C VAL A 256 3.58 -11.12 17.80
N LEU A 257 2.97 -12.28 18.09
CA LEU A 257 2.75 -12.78 19.45
C LEU A 257 3.79 -13.82 19.89
N THR A 258 4.91 -13.95 19.19
CA THR A 258 6.01 -14.79 19.70
C THR A 258 6.62 -14.18 20.96
N PRO A 259 7.14 -14.97 21.92
CA PRO A 259 7.78 -14.41 23.11
C PRO A 259 8.88 -13.38 22.82
N PRO A 260 9.76 -13.57 21.82
CA PRO A 260 10.74 -12.54 21.45
C PRO A 260 10.11 -11.26 20.89
N ALA A 261 9.01 -11.35 20.14
CA ALA A 261 8.30 -10.18 19.64
C ALA A 261 7.62 -9.41 20.79
N LEU A 262 6.96 -10.10 21.73
CA LEU A 262 6.38 -9.46 22.92
C LEU A 262 7.44 -8.83 23.81
N ALA A 263 8.58 -9.51 24.01
CA ALA A 263 9.70 -8.96 24.78
C ALA A 263 10.27 -7.69 24.13
N LEU A 264 10.31 -7.64 22.80
CA LEU A 264 10.73 -6.45 22.06
C LEU A 264 9.73 -5.29 22.19
N THR A 265 8.42 -5.56 22.11
CA THR A 265 7.39 -4.53 22.35
C THR A 265 7.43 -4.00 23.78
N LEU A 266 7.65 -4.88 24.77
CA LEU A 266 7.86 -4.48 26.17
C LEU A 266 9.11 -3.61 26.33
N ALA A 267 10.19 -3.93 25.61
CA ALA A 267 11.42 -3.16 25.61
C ALA A 267 11.24 -1.75 25.04
N GLU A 268 10.49 -1.62 23.94
CA GLU A 268 10.16 -0.31 23.35
C GLU A 268 9.32 0.55 24.32
N ASP A 269 8.27 -0.03 24.91
CA ASP A 269 7.42 0.69 25.88
C ASP A 269 8.23 1.10 27.12
N TYR A 270 9.07 0.21 27.65
CA TYR A 270 9.93 0.50 28.78
C TYR A 270 10.91 1.63 28.48
N LEU A 271 11.66 1.56 27.37
CA LEU A 271 12.66 2.58 27.02
C LEU A 271 12.01 3.94 26.72
N ALA A 272 10.83 3.94 26.09
CA ALA A 272 10.07 5.17 25.85
C ALA A 272 9.65 5.84 27.16
N ARG A 273 9.10 5.07 28.12
CA ARG A 273 8.74 5.56 29.46
C ARG A 273 9.95 6.01 30.25
N TYR A 274 11.03 5.24 30.21
CA TYR A 274 12.27 5.56 30.89
C TYR A 274 12.86 6.87 30.40
N ALA A 275 12.90 7.08 29.08
CA ALA A 275 13.31 8.35 28.48
C ALA A 275 12.38 9.52 28.88
N GLY A 276 11.08 9.27 29.07
CA GLY A 276 10.13 10.23 29.63
C GLY A 276 10.48 10.65 31.05
N VAL A 277 10.67 9.67 31.95
CA VAL A 277 11.06 9.92 33.35
C VAL A 277 12.35 10.74 33.44
N ILE A 278 13.36 10.38 32.66
CA ILE A 278 14.64 11.10 32.64
C ILE A 278 14.50 12.54 32.12
N ARG A 279 13.57 12.79 31.19
CA ARG A 279 13.30 14.12 30.64
C ARG A 279 12.49 15.00 31.58
N ASP A 280 11.55 14.41 32.32
CA ASP A 280 10.70 15.13 33.26
C ASP A 280 11.47 15.51 34.54
N ALA A 281 12.50 14.73 34.91
CA ALA A 281 13.42 15.02 36.00
C ALA A 281 14.32 16.26 35.75
N GLY A 282 14.38 16.76 34.51
CA GLY A 282 15.05 18.00 34.15
C GLY A 282 15.09 18.14 32.63
N THR A 283 14.87 19.35 32.10
CA THR A 283 14.77 19.70 30.66
C THR A 283 16.01 19.30 29.84
N ARG A 284 16.25 18.00 29.68
CA ARG A 284 17.42 17.41 29.06
C ARG A 284 17.11 17.07 27.61
N VAL A 285 18.06 17.43 26.76
CA VAL A 285 18.05 17.12 25.34
C VAL A 285 18.48 15.65 25.17
N PRO A 286 18.01 14.93 24.13
CA PRO A 286 18.61 13.66 23.73
C PRO A 286 20.15 13.72 23.72
N ASP A 287 20.79 12.62 24.10
CA ASP A 287 22.27 12.47 24.16
C ASP A 287 22.99 13.25 25.27
N THR A 288 22.26 13.78 26.26
CA THR A 288 22.89 14.34 27.48
C THR A 288 23.45 13.20 28.35
N PRO A 289 24.68 13.32 28.88
CA PRO A 289 25.27 12.35 29.80
C PRO A 289 24.38 12.11 31.03
N LEU A 290 24.10 10.84 31.34
CA LEU A 290 23.36 10.41 32.51
C LEU A 290 24.32 10.13 33.68
N THR A 291 23.90 10.55 34.87
CA THR A 291 24.56 10.17 36.12
C THR A 291 24.06 8.81 36.61
N ILE A 292 24.84 8.14 37.47
CA ILE A 292 24.42 6.89 38.11
C ILE A 292 23.13 7.09 38.93
N GLY A 293 22.98 8.25 39.58
CA GLY A 293 21.79 8.59 40.35
C GLY A 293 20.52 8.63 39.48
N GLU A 294 20.62 9.25 38.31
CA GLU A 294 19.51 9.33 37.35
C GLU A 294 19.15 7.95 36.78
N ILE A 295 20.17 7.13 36.50
CA ILE A 295 19.93 5.76 36.04
C ILE A 295 19.14 4.98 37.09
N HIS A 296 19.53 5.12 38.36
CA HIS A 296 18.89 4.45 39.49
C HIS A 296 17.46 4.96 39.72
N GLU A 297 17.25 6.27 39.72
CA GLU A 297 15.94 6.90 39.94
C GLU A 297 14.94 6.52 38.83
N GLY A 298 15.37 6.56 37.56
CA GLY A 298 14.54 6.12 36.43
C GLY A 298 14.11 4.67 36.58
N THR A 299 15.01 3.79 37.02
CA THR A 299 14.72 2.37 37.20
C THR A 299 13.77 2.14 38.38
N LEU A 300 13.97 2.83 39.50
CA LEU A 300 13.07 2.75 40.65
C LEU A 300 11.67 3.25 40.32
N THR A 301 11.54 4.25 39.45
CA THR A 301 10.25 4.80 39.03
C THR A 301 9.43 3.79 38.24
N LEU A 302 10.06 2.99 37.37
CA LEU A 302 9.38 1.97 36.56
C LEU A 302 9.27 0.60 37.22
N LEU A 303 9.97 0.37 38.34
CA LEU A 303 9.97 -0.90 39.06
C LEU A 303 8.55 -1.37 39.46
N PRO A 304 7.65 -0.52 40.00
CA PRO A 304 6.29 -0.95 40.32
C PRO A 304 5.48 -1.41 39.10
N GLU A 305 5.77 -0.84 37.92
CA GLU A 305 5.01 -1.10 36.70
C GLU A 305 5.43 -2.40 36.01
N PHE A 306 6.73 -2.68 35.94
CA PHE A 306 7.28 -3.84 35.23
C PHE A 306 7.72 -4.98 36.16
N ASN A 307 7.94 -4.69 37.45
CA ASN A 307 8.44 -5.62 38.46
C ASN A 307 9.73 -6.35 38.06
N VAL A 308 10.57 -5.68 37.28
CA VAL A 308 11.91 -6.16 36.89
C VAL A 308 12.90 -5.01 36.94
N THR A 309 14.14 -5.32 37.28
CA THR A 309 15.24 -4.35 37.33
C THR A 309 16.22 -4.68 36.21
N PRO A 310 16.18 -3.94 35.09
CA PRO A 310 17.13 -4.15 34.01
C PRO A 310 18.55 -3.76 34.41
N GLY A 311 19.53 -4.48 33.87
CA GLY A 311 20.94 -4.15 34.04
C GLY A 311 21.31 -2.85 33.31
N PRO A 312 22.35 -2.12 33.75
CA PRO A 312 22.74 -0.84 33.14
C PRO A 312 22.98 -0.92 31.63
N ALA A 313 23.57 -2.01 31.12
CA ALA A 313 23.85 -2.18 29.70
C ALA A 313 22.59 -2.21 28.80
N ALA A 314 21.43 -2.55 29.37
CA ALA A 314 20.15 -2.52 28.65
C ALA A 314 19.53 -1.11 28.64
N LEU A 315 19.97 -0.21 29.54
CA LEU A 315 19.41 1.13 29.73
C LEU A 315 20.28 2.23 29.15
N VAL A 316 21.60 2.04 29.19
CA VAL A 316 22.57 3.04 28.76
C VAL A 316 23.64 2.42 27.87
N ARG A 317 24.14 3.23 26.93
CA ARG A 317 25.34 2.96 26.15
C ARG A 317 26.43 3.96 26.50
N VAL A 318 27.69 3.56 26.34
CA VAL A 318 28.81 4.50 26.43
C VAL A 318 29.01 5.12 25.04
N ASP A 319 28.93 6.43 24.98
CA ASP A 319 29.23 7.19 23.76
C ASP A 319 30.73 7.07 23.44
N GLY A 320 31.05 6.66 22.20
CA GLY A 320 32.43 6.36 21.82
C GLY A 320 33.34 7.59 21.77
N ASP A 321 32.79 8.76 21.47
CA ASP A 321 33.55 9.99 21.30
C ASP A 321 33.80 10.69 22.64
N THR A 322 32.78 10.71 23.51
CA THR A 322 32.82 11.43 24.79
C THR A 322 33.09 10.54 26.00
N GLY A 323 32.89 9.23 25.87
CA GLY A 323 32.90 8.29 26.99
C GLY A 323 31.69 8.45 27.93
N ALA A 324 30.72 9.29 27.58
CA ALA A 324 29.55 9.57 28.42
C ALA A 324 28.54 8.42 28.38
N CYS A 325 27.88 8.15 29.50
CA CYS A 325 26.72 7.26 29.52
C CYS A 325 25.51 8.00 28.94
N VAL A 326 24.97 7.53 27.83
CA VAL A 326 23.76 8.08 27.22
C VAL A 326 22.65 7.02 27.17
N LEU A 327 21.40 7.44 27.03
CA LEU A 327 20.26 6.52 26.95
C LEU A 327 20.44 5.50 25.80
N GLN A 328 20.09 4.26 26.08
CA GLN A 328 20.01 3.22 25.07
C GLN A 328 18.76 3.45 24.21
N ASN A 329 18.97 3.59 22.90
CA ASN A 329 17.89 3.72 21.92
C ASN A 329 17.58 2.40 21.21
N ASP A 330 18.46 1.40 21.34
CA ASP A 330 18.25 0.07 20.79
C ASP A 330 17.51 -0.85 21.80
N PRO A 331 16.26 -1.26 21.52
CA PRO A 331 15.48 -2.10 22.40
C PRO A 331 15.96 -3.56 22.44
N ILE A 332 16.94 -4.00 21.65
CA ILE A 332 17.36 -5.41 21.58
C ILE A 332 17.85 -5.93 22.94
N LEU A 333 18.75 -5.21 23.64
CA LEU A 333 19.27 -5.67 24.93
C LEU A 333 18.20 -5.69 26.03
N MET A 334 17.32 -4.70 26.02
CA MET A 334 16.16 -4.68 26.90
C MET A 334 15.17 -5.82 26.55
N GLY A 335 15.01 -6.14 25.26
CA GLY A 335 14.20 -7.25 24.79
C GLY A 335 14.74 -8.60 25.27
N LEU A 336 16.07 -8.78 25.29
CA LEU A 336 16.69 -9.97 25.88
C LEU A 336 16.42 -10.07 27.37
N HIS A 337 16.58 -8.96 28.10
CA HIS A 337 16.26 -8.91 29.52
C HIS A 337 14.80 -9.31 29.78
N PHE A 338 13.85 -8.78 29.00
CA PHE A 338 12.45 -9.14 29.14
C PHE A 338 12.16 -10.58 28.72
N LEU A 339 12.82 -11.12 27.68
CA LEU A 339 12.64 -12.51 27.28
C LEU A 339 13.07 -13.47 28.40
N GLU A 340 14.21 -13.21 29.03
CA GLU A 340 14.65 -13.97 30.21
C GLU A 340 13.70 -13.81 31.38
N ALA A 341 13.24 -12.59 31.65
CA ALA A 341 12.32 -12.31 32.74
C ALA A 341 10.96 -12.97 32.54
N LEU A 342 10.44 -13.02 31.29
CA LEU A 342 9.22 -13.73 30.93
C LEU A 342 9.37 -15.24 31.15
N SER A 343 10.53 -15.80 30.85
CA SER A 343 10.81 -17.21 31.13
C SER A 343 10.86 -17.49 32.64
N LYS A 344 11.60 -16.66 33.41
CA LYS A 344 11.68 -16.77 34.89
C LYS A 344 10.34 -16.58 35.57
N ALA A 345 9.49 -15.73 35.01
CA ALA A 345 8.14 -15.48 35.50
C ALA A 345 7.14 -16.57 35.06
N GLU A 346 7.58 -17.66 34.42
CA GLU A 346 6.73 -18.72 33.88
C GLU A 346 5.65 -18.20 32.92
N VAL A 347 5.97 -17.21 32.08
CA VAL A 347 5.07 -16.70 31.02
C VAL A 347 5.32 -17.44 29.73
N ALA A 348 6.58 -17.52 29.33
CA ALA A 348 7.03 -18.18 28.12
C ALA A 348 7.93 -19.36 28.48
N HIS A 349 7.94 -20.39 27.64
CA HIS A 349 8.94 -21.45 27.76
C HIS A 349 10.34 -20.87 27.55
N ALA A 350 11.33 -21.41 28.27
CA ALA A 350 12.71 -21.00 28.11
C ALA A 350 13.10 -21.13 26.63
N ALA A 351 13.50 -20.01 26.06
CA ALA A 351 13.82 -19.95 24.66
C ALA A 351 15.22 -20.58 24.49
N CYS A 352 15.25 -21.88 24.20
CA CYS A 352 16.48 -22.60 23.94
C CYS A 352 17.04 -22.07 22.62
N HIS A 353 18.15 -21.33 22.68
CA HIS A 353 18.75 -20.74 21.50
C HIS A 353 20.15 -21.30 21.34
N ASP A 354 20.27 -22.28 20.43
CA ASP A 354 21.57 -22.59 19.85
C ASP A 354 22.01 -21.39 19.00
N PRO A 355 23.31 -21.05 19.01
CA PRO A 355 23.82 -19.97 18.17
C PRO A 355 23.61 -20.32 16.69
N VAL A 356 23.05 -19.39 15.92
CA VAL A 356 22.87 -19.53 14.47
C VAL A 356 24.18 -19.41 13.70
N ALA A 357 25.17 -18.76 14.31
CA ALA A 357 26.51 -18.60 13.77
C ALA A 357 27.51 -18.38 14.91
N ALA A 358 28.78 -18.73 14.66
CA ALA A 358 29.88 -18.41 15.55
C ALA A 358 31.12 -18.04 14.74
N TRP A 359 31.91 -17.10 15.25
CA TRP A 359 33.19 -16.69 14.66
C TRP A 359 34.17 -16.23 15.74
N ILE A 360 35.38 -15.87 15.33
CA ILE A 360 36.42 -15.32 16.20
C ILE A 360 36.58 -13.83 15.87
N ASN A 361 36.56 -12.96 16.88
CA ASN A 361 36.78 -11.52 16.72
C ASN A 361 38.27 -11.19 16.52
N ALA A 362 38.61 -9.91 16.35
CA ALA A 362 40.00 -9.46 16.20
C ALA A 362 40.86 -9.72 17.45
N GLY A 363 40.24 -9.84 18.63
CA GLY A 363 40.87 -10.19 19.91
C GLY A 363 41.11 -11.69 20.10
N ASN A 364 40.81 -12.52 19.10
CA ASN A 364 40.87 -13.98 19.17
C ASN A 364 39.88 -14.61 20.18
N GLU A 365 38.76 -13.94 20.42
CA GLU A 365 37.69 -14.38 21.33
C GLU A 365 36.48 -14.88 20.52
N PRO A 366 35.76 -15.90 21.03
CA PRO A 366 34.58 -16.43 20.35
C PRO A 366 33.41 -15.46 20.46
N VAL A 367 32.76 -15.24 19.32
CA VAL A 367 31.51 -14.50 19.19
C VAL A 367 30.44 -15.46 18.72
N HIS A 368 29.32 -15.48 19.43
CA HIS A 368 28.17 -16.32 19.13
C HIS A 368 26.98 -15.46 18.74
N CYS A 369 26.41 -15.67 17.56
CA CYS A 369 25.24 -14.97 17.08
C CYS A 369 23.98 -15.77 17.33
N PHE A 370 22.93 -15.10 17.79
CA PHE A 370 21.63 -15.68 18.10
C PHE A 370 20.55 -14.90 17.36
N ILE A 371 19.56 -15.62 16.84
CA ILE A 371 18.36 -15.04 16.24
C ILE A 371 17.17 -15.80 16.82
N ALA A 372 16.28 -15.06 17.47
CA ALA A 372 15.09 -15.60 18.12
C ALA A 372 13.87 -14.76 17.74
N GLY A 373 13.07 -15.23 16.80
CA GLY A 373 11.89 -14.48 16.33
C GLY A 373 12.26 -13.08 15.86
N ALA A 374 11.86 -12.06 16.63
CA ALA A 374 12.11 -10.64 16.37
C ALA A 374 13.44 -10.09 16.94
N LEU A 375 14.17 -10.87 17.74
CA LEU A 375 15.44 -10.47 18.38
C LEU A 375 16.63 -11.08 17.63
N ALA A 376 17.69 -10.28 17.47
CA ALA A 376 18.98 -10.73 16.95
C ALA A 376 20.10 -10.03 17.73
N TRP A 377 21.07 -10.80 18.21
CA TRP A 377 22.17 -10.29 19.03
C TRP A 377 23.39 -11.19 18.89
N VAL A 378 24.51 -10.72 19.44
CA VAL A 378 25.69 -11.56 19.62
C VAL A 378 26.13 -11.55 21.08
N ILE A 379 26.80 -12.61 21.50
CA ILE A 379 27.49 -12.70 22.77
C ILE A 379 28.98 -12.67 22.47
N GLU A 380 29.66 -11.66 23.03
CA GLU A 380 31.10 -11.44 22.93
C GLU A 380 31.63 -11.33 24.37
N ASN A 381 32.58 -12.20 24.74
CA ASN A 381 33.12 -12.28 26.11
C ASN A 381 32.04 -12.45 27.20
N GLY A 382 31.03 -13.28 26.91
CA GLY A 382 29.91 -13.50 27.83
C GLY A 382 28.96 -12.31 27.98
N THR A 383 29.16 -11.23 27.24
CA THR A 383 28.32 -10.03 27.29
C THR A 383 27.47 -9.94 26.02
N PRO A 384 26.13 -9.84 26.14
CA PRO A 384 25.28 -9.64 24.98
C PRO A 384 25.43 -8.21 24.44
N ARG A 385 25.50 -8.07 23.11
CA ARG A 385 25.38 -6.80 22.39
C ARG A 385 24.48 -6.96 21.16
N PRO A 386 23.83 -5.89 20.67
CA PRO A 386 23.12 -5.94 19.41
C PRO A 386 24.03 -6.36 18.26
N LEU A 387 23.44 -6.99 17.25
CA LEU A 387 24.10 -7.26 15.98
C LEU A 387 24.34 -5.93 15.25
N ILE A 388 25.57 -5.70 14.78
CA ILE A 388 25.99 -4.47 14.09
C ILE A 388 26.48 -4.76 12.67
N ALA A 389 26.70 -3.71 11.88
CA ALA A 389 27.13 -3.82 10.48
C ALA A 389 28.46 -4.58 10.34
N ALA A 390 29.38 -4.43 11.29
CA ALA A 390 30.65 -5.15 11.30
C ALA A 390 30.49 -6.68 11.42
N ASP A 391 29.35 -7.18 11.91
CA ASP A 391 29.07 -8.61 12.02
C ASP A 391 28.58 -9.21 10.68
N LEU A 392 28.12 -8.38 9.74
CA LEU A 392 27.54 -8.82 8.46
C LEU A 392 28.45 -9.75 7.65
N PRO A 393 29.76 -9.48 7.49
CA PRO A 393 30.65 -10.39 6.74
C PRO A 393 30.78 -11.78 7.38
N HIS A 394 30.63 -11.88 8.69
CA HIS A 394 30.68 -13.16 9.41
C HIS A 394 29.36 -13.91 9.28
N LEU A 395 28.24 -13.20 9.45
CA LEU A 395 26.91 -13.77 9.29
C LEU A 395 26.69 -14.29 7.86
N ALA A 396 27.11 -13.52 6.85
CA ALA A 396 27.02 -13.93 5.44
C ALA A 396 27.80 -15.20 5.13
N ARG A 397 28.90 -15.45 5.84
CA ARG A 397 29.74 -16.65 5.68
C ARG A 397 29.17 -17.85 6.42
N ALA A 398 28.58 -17.61 7.60
CA ALA A 398 28.05 -18.67 8.44
C ALA A 398 26.67 -19.16 7.99
N THR A 399 25.85 -18.29 7.40
CA THR A 399 24.49 -18.65 6.97
C THR A 399 24.40 -18.67 5.45
N SER A 400 23.66 -19.64 4.90
CA SER A 400 23.22 -19.64 3.49
C SER A 400 21.88 -18.92 3.31
N ALA A 401 21.11 -18.74 4.40
CA ALA A 401 19.83 -18.07 4.39
C ALA A 401 19.95 -16.53 4.22
N PRO A 402 18.92 -15.87 3.66
CA PRO A 402 18.72 -14.43 3.77
C PRO A 402 18.83 -13.90 5.19
N LEU A 403 19.14 -12.60 5.34
CA LEU A 403 19.07 -11.94 6.64
C LEU A 403 17.62 -11.97 7.15
N SER A 404 17.42 -12.40 8.39
CA SER A 404 16.10 -12.32 9.01
C SER A 404 15.70 -10.85 9.23
N ALA A 405 14.40 -10.59 9.33
CA ALA A 405 13.89 -9.26 9.68
C ALA A 405 14.47 -8.76 11.02
N ALA A 406 14.66 -9.66 11.99
CA ALA A 406 15.30 -9.36 13.27
C ALA A 406 16.76 -8.92 13.11
N ALA A 407 17.55 -9.62 12.29
CA ALA A 407 18.94 -9.25 12.02
C ALA A 407 19.03 -7.88 11.35
N ARG A 408 18.23 -7.64 10.31
CA ARG A 408 18.16 -6.33 9.62
C ARG A 408 17.80 -5.21 10.58
N ARG A 409 16.80 -5.44 11.45
CA ARG A 409 16.38 -4.48 12.48
C ARG A 409 17.49 -4.17 13.47
N SER A 410 18.13 -5.19 14.06
CA SER A 410 19.23 -5.00 15.00
C SER A 410 20.37 -4.20 14.38
N ILE A 411 20.79 -4.56 13.16
CA ILE A 411 21.87 -3.85 12.45
C ILE A 411 21.51 -2.39 12.20
N SER A 412 20.24 -2.11 11.86
CA SER A 412 19.77 -0.74 11.57
C SER A 412 19.81 0.19 12.78
N LEU A 413 19.60 -0.38 13.96
CA LEU A 413 19.56 0.34 15.24
C LEU A 413 20.96 0.44 15.86
N GLY A 414 21.77 -0.62 15.73
CA GLY A 414 23.12 -0.69 16.28
C GLY A 414 24.23 -0.10 15.40
N SER A 415 23.95 0.33 14.16
CA SER A 415 24.97 0.81 13.22
C SER A 415 24.61 2.16 12.61
N THR A 416 25.60 3.01 12.38
CA THR A 416 25.39 4.22 11.58
C THR A 416 25.20 3.86 10.10
N PRO A 417 24.56 4.72 9.30
CA PRO A 417 24.50 4.52 7.84
C PRO A 417 25.90 4.41 7.20
N ALA A 418 26.90 5.11 7.74
CA ALA A 418 28.28 5.05 7.25
C ALA A 418 28.91 3.68 7.55
N ASP A 419 28.73 3.14 8.76
CA ASP A 419 29.20 1.79 9.11
C ASP A 419 28.54 0.74 8.23
N LEU A 420 27.22 0.89 7.99
CA LEU A 420 26.49 0.00 7.11
C LEU A 420 27.09 0.01 5.70
N ALA A 421 27.31 1.20 5.12
CA ALA A 421 27.94 1.32 3.80
C ALA A 421 29.36 0.74 3.76
N ALA A 422 30.13 0.80 4.86
CA ALA A 422 31.48 0.27 4.94
C ALA A 422 31.55 -1.28 5.00
N HIS A 423 30.51 -1.94 5.54
CA HIS A 423 30.52 -3.38 5.78
C HIS A 423 29.56 -4.20 4.91
N VAL A 424 28.72 -3.53 4.13
CA VAL A 424 27.72 -4.19 3.29
C VAL A 424 28.36 -4.86 2.07
N LEU A 425 28.19 -6.18 2.00
CA LEU A 425 28.69 -7.02 0.91
C LEU A 425 27.57 -7.36 -0.09
N PRO A 426 27.87 -7.46 -1.40
CA PRO A 426 26.92 -7.93 -2.41
C PRO A 426 26.30 -9.30 -2.09
N SER A 427 27.05 -10.16 -1.39
CA SER A 427 26.59 -11.49 -0.97
C SER A 427 25.45 -11.47 0.05
N LEU A 428 25.12 -10.31 0.63
CA LEU A 428 23.98 -10.11 1.53
C LEU A 428 22.67 -9.87 0.79
N LEU A 429 22.73 -9.40 -0.47
CA LEU A 429 21.56 -9.13 -1.30
C LEU A 429 21.00 -10.44 -1.88
N ARG A 430 20.58 -11.37 -1.03
CA ARG A 430 20.11 -12.70 -1.45
C ARG A 430 18.63 -12.72 -1.81
N ASP A 431 17.90 -11.68 -1.41
CA ASP A 431 16.46 -11.55 -1.56
C ASP A 431 16.05 -10.08 -1.77
N PRO A 432 14.86 -9.83 -2.34
CA PRO A 432 14.34 -8.48 -2.55
C PRO A 432 14.17 -7.67 -1.26
N ASP A 433 13.78 -8.29 -0.13
CA ASP A 433 13.48 -7.57 1.11
C ASP A 433 14.76 -7.01 1.75
N THR A 434 15.84 -7.77 1.73
CA THR A 434 17.15 -7.29 2.20
C THR A 434 17.67 -6.16 1.31
N CYS A 435 17.40 -6.22 0.00
CA CYS A 435 17.73 -5.13 -0.92
C CYS A 435 16.91 -3.86 -0.64
N ALA A 436 15.60 -4.03 -0.47
CA ALA A 436 14.68 -2.94 -0.13
C ALA A 436 15.10 -2.23 1.15
N TRP A 437 15.32 -3.02 2.20
CA TRP A 437 15.79 -2.54 3.50
C TRP A 437 17.09 -1.73 3.41
N LEU A 438 18.08 -2.22 2.65
CA LEU A 438 19.35 -1.52 2.49
C LEU A 438 19.14 -0.16 1.83
N CYS A 439 18.38 -0.12 0.73
CA CYS A 439 18.14 1.11 0.00
C CYS A 439 17.36 2.10 0.87
N ASP A 440 16.36 1.66 1.64
CA ASP A 440 15.62 2.50 2.58
C ASP A 440 16.54 3.14 3.64
N ARG A 441 17.60 2.44 4.04
CA ARG A 441 18.47 2.89 5.15
C ARG A 441 19.58 3.84 4.71
N LEU A 442 20.07 3.71 3.48
CA LEU A 442 21.19 4.51 2.96
C LEU A 442 20.67 5.71 2.16
N ASP A 443 21.12 6.91 2.53
CA ASP A 443 20.85 8.11 1.74
C ASP A 443 21.60 8.08 0.40
N ASP A 444 21.30 9.02 -0.51
CA ASP A 444 21.92 9.07 -1.84
C ASP A 444 23.44 9.28 -1.76
N ARG A 445 23.93 9.94 -0.71
CA ARG A 445 25.36 10.26 -0.53
C ARG A 445 26.18 9.03 -0.18
N LEU A 446 25.59 8.08 0.55
CA LEU A 446 26.23 6.82 0.92
C LEU A 446 25.92 5.71 -0.10
N LEU A 447 24.70 5.69 -0.64
CA LEU A 447 24.28 4.67 -1.59
C LEU A 447 24.98 4.82 -2.95
N ALA A 448 25.16 6.05 -3.48
CA ALA A 448 25.84 6.23 -4.77
C ALA A 448 27.28 5.70 -4.78
N PRO A 449 28.16 6.05 -3.81
CA PRO A 449 29.51 5.47 -3.73
C PRO A 449 29.51 3.96 -3.56
N LEU A 450 28.55 3.41 -2.79
CA LEU A 450 28.42 1.97 -2.59
C LEU A 450 28.05 1.26 -3.91
N LEU A 451 27.07 1.77 -4.65
CA LEU A 451 26.69 1.25 -5.96
C LEU A 451 27.86 1.31 -6.94
N MET A 452 28.63 2.41 -6.95
CA MET A 452 29.83 2.55 -7.76
C MET A 452 30.92 1.54 -7.37
N ALA A 453 31.13 1.29 -6.08
CA ALA A 453 32.09 0.29 -5.60
C ALA A 453 31.69 -1.12 -6.04
N TRP A 454 30.41 -1.48 -5.89
CA TRP A 454 29.88 -2.76 -6.35
C TRP A 454 29.96 -2.95 -7.87
N GLN A 455 29.74 -1.87 -8.62
CA GLN A 455 29.95 -1.85 -10.06
C GLN A 455 31.42 -2.11 -10.41
N ALA A 456 32.36 -1.41 -9.76
CA ALA A 456 33.79 -1.55 -10.02
C ALA A 456 34.29 -2.97 -9.75
N TRP A 457 33.67 -3.68 -8.80
CA TRP A 457 34.02 -5.06 -8.47
C TRP A 457 33.29 -6.11 -9.33
N GLN A 458 32.33 -5.72 -10.17
CA GLN A 458 31.49 -6.61 -11.00
C GLN A 458 30.82 -7.76 -10.21
N VAL A 459 30.40 -7.50 -8.97
CA VAL A 459 29.94 -8.56 -8.04
C VAL A 459 28.42 -8.75 -8.05
N LEU A 460 27.65 -7.77 -8.54
CA LEU A 460 26.19 -7.85 -8.54
C LEU A 460 25.67 -8.74 -9.66
N THR A 461 24.81 -9.69 -9.30
CA THR A 461 24.08 -10.51 -10.28
C THR A 461 22.97 -9.70 -10.96
N PRO A 462 22.52 -10.09 -12.17
CA PRO A 462 21.42 -9.42 -12.86
C PRO A 462 20.13 -9.33 -12.03
N GLY A 463 19.83 -10.36 -11.22
CA GLY A 463 18.65 -10.35 -10.33
C GLY A 463 18.78 -9.33 -9.20
N GLN A 464 19.97 -9.18 -8.61
CA GLN A 464 20.23 -8.16 -7.59
C GLN A 464 20.10 -6.75 -8.17
N LEU A 465 20.59 -6.53 -9.39
CA LEU A 465 20.42 -5.25 -10.09
C LEU A 465 18.96 -4.92 -10.34
N ASP A 466 18.16 -5.90 -10.74
CA ASP A 466 16.71 -5.76 -10.92
C ASP A 466 16.04 -5.36 -9.60
N TRP A 467 16.35 -6.03 -8.49
CA TRP A 467 15.80 -5.69 -7.17
C TRP A 467 16.19 -4.29 -6.70
N ILE A 468 17.47 -3.90 -6.84
CA ILE A 468 17.95 -2.56 -6.48
C ILE A 468 17.20 -1.51 -7.31
N ALA A 469 17.14 -1.70 -8.63
CA ALA A 469 16.50 -0.74 -9.52
C ALA A 469 14.99 -0.61 -9.25
N GLN A 470 14.27 -1.72 -9.04
CA GLN A 470 12.85 -1.70 -8.66
C GLN A 470 12.60 -0.99 -7.33
N THR A 471 13.50 -1.19 -6.35
CA THR A 471 13.41 -0.54 -5.05
C THR A 471 13.63 0.97 -5.16
N LEU A 472 14.73 1.39 -5.79
CA LEU A 472 15.07 2.78 -6.02
C LEU A 472 13.97 3.51 -6.81
N ALA A 473 13.40 2.83 -7.79
CA ALA A 473 12.22 3.28 -8.52
C ALA A 473 11.01 3.54 -7.63
N ALA A 474 10.62 2.58 -6.79
CA ALA A 474 9.48 2.70 -5.89
C ALA A 474 9.66 3.86 -4.88
N GLN A 475 10.92 4.11 -4.49
CA GLN A 475 11.34 5.22 -3.64
C GLN A 475 11.46 6.57 -4.39
N GLY A 476 11.37 6.58 -5.72
CA GLY A 476 11.53 7.79 -6.53
C GLY A 476 12.97 8.28 -6.69
N ARG A 477 13.97 7.43 -6.45
CA ARG A 477 15.41 7.72 -6.47
C ARG A 477 16.07 7.31 -7.79
N VAL A 478 15.43 7.67 -8.90
CA VAL A 478 15.83 7.24 -10.25
C VAL A 478 17.19 7.81 -10.66
N ASP A 479 17.60 8.95 -10.09
CA ASP A 479 18.91 9.55 -10.35
C ASP A 479 20.08 8.61 -10.01
N LEU A 480 19.89 7.70 -9.06
CA LEU A 480 20.90 6.70 -8.69
C LEU A 480 21.13 5.63 -9.76
N PHE A 481 20.28 5.54 -10.79
CA PHE A 481 20.43 4.54 -11.86
C PHE A 481 21.71 4.77 -12.68
N MET A 482 22.26 5.98 -12.68
CA MET A 482 23.53 6.28 -13.34
C MET A 482 24.73 5.57 -12.69
N HIS A 483 24.57 5.10 -11.45
CA HIS A 483 25.59 4.38 -10.69
C HIS A 483 25.41 2.85 -10.75
N LEU A 484 24.41 2.35 -11.49
CA LEU A 484 24.25 0.92 -11.75
C LEU A 484 25.16 0.46 -12.91
N PRO A 485 25.63 -0.80 -12.92
CA PRO A 485 26.55 -1.31 -13.93
C PRO A 485 26.04 -1.14 -15.36
N PHE A 486 26.95 -0.73 -16.25
CA PHE A 486 26.68 -0.58 -17.69
C PHE A 486 26.40 -1.92 -18.38
N ASP A 487 26.84 -3.03 -17.79
CA ASP A 487 26.73 -4.37 -18.37
C ASP A 487 25.34 -5.00 -18.11
N TRP A 488 24.45 -4.26 -17.43
CA TRP A 488 23.06 -4.67 -17.22
C TRP A 488 22.31 -4.65 -18.57
N PRO A 489 21.68 -5.77 -19.01
CA PRO A 489 21.06 -5.85 -20.33
C PRO A 489 20.08 -4.70 -20.57
N ALA A 490 20.29 -3.97 -21.68
CA ALA A 490 19.56 -2.73 -21.97
C ALA A 490 18.03 -2.90 -21.91
N ASN A 491 17.51 -4.05 -22.36
CA ASN A 491 16.08 -4.35 -22.35
C ASN A 491 15.54 -4.54 -20.92
N ALA A 492 16.28 -5.24 -20.05
CA ALA A 492 15.89 -5.42 -18.65
C ALA A 492 15.94 -4.09 -17.88
N ARG A 493 16.97 -3.27 -18.14
CA ARG A 493 17.10 -1.92 -17.58
C ARG A 493 15.92 -1.03 -17.99
N LEU A 494 15.56 -1.05 -19.27
CA LEU A 494 14.44 -0.30 -19.81
C LEU A 494 13.11 -0.73 -19.19
N ASP A 495 12.84 -2.03 -19.12
CA ASP A 495 11.58 -2.55 -18.54
C ASP A 495 11.40 -2.17 -17.06
N VAL A 496 12.49 -2.09 -16.29
CA VAL A 496 12.44 -1.64 -14.89
C VAL A 496 12.20 -0.14 -14.80
N ILE A 497 12.90 0.66 -15.62
CA ILE A 497 12.66 2.11 -15.70
C ILE A 497 11.21 2.38 -16.10
N LEU A 498 10.67 1.66 -17.08
CA LEU A 498 9.28 1.83 -17.51
C LEU A 498 8.29 1.45 -16.41
N ARG A 499 8.48 0.29 -15.76
CA ARG A 499 7.63 -0.13 -14.62
C ARG A 499 7.71 0.82 -13.43
N ALA A 500 8.89 1.38 -13.17
CA ALA A 500 9.12 2.41 -12.16
C ALA A 500 8.28 3.67 -12.42
N LEU A 501 8.37 4.18 -13.65
CA LEU A 501 7.66 5.37 -14.07
C LEU A 501 6.13 5.14 -14.06
N GLN A 502 5.68 3.92 -14.40
CA GLN A 502 4.26 3.52 -14.34
C GLN A 502 3.71 3.44 -12.92
N ALA A 503 4.48 2.84 -12.00
CA ALA A 503 4.02 2.65 -10.62
C ALA A 503 3.90 3.98 -9.86
N ARG A 504 4.76 4.95 -10.18
CA ARG A 504 4.78 6.25 -9.54
C ARG A 504 5.45 7.27 -10.47
N PRO A 505 4.72 8.05 -11.29
CA PRO A 505 5.33 8.99 -12.23
C PRO A 505 6.13 10.01 -11.41
N PRO A 506 7.47 9.94 -11.41
CA PRO A 506 8.26 10.76 -10.54
C PRO A 506 8.16 12.21 -11.00
N LYS A 507 8.28 13.16 -10.07
CA LYS A 507 8.60 14.55 -10.40
C LYS A 507 10.06 14.66 -10.84
N LEU A 508 10.49 13.85 -11.81
CA LEU A 508 11.77 14.04 -12.48
C LEU A 508 11.70 15.42 -13.15
N ASP A 509 12.61 16.34 -12.85
CA ASP A 509 12.73 17.51 -13.71
C ASP A 509 13.26 17.09 -15.09
N ALA A 510 13.30 18.02 -16.04
CA ALA A 510 13.79 17.72 -17.38
C ALA A 510 15.23 17.18 -17.35
N ASP A 511 16.04 17.62 -16.38
CA ASP A 511 17.44 17.21 -16.24
C ASP A 511 17.59 15.78 -15.71
N GLY A 512 16.82 15.37 -14.70
CA GLY A 512 16.81 13.99 -14.20
C GLY A 512 16.36 13.00 -15.27
N LEU A 513 15.33 13.37 -16.04
CA LEU A 513 14.85 12.59 -17.17
C LEU A 513 15.90 12.47 -18.29
N MET A 514 16.57 13.58 -18.61
CA MET A 514 17.62 13.60 -19.61
C MET A 514 18.86 12.82 -19.16
N ARG A 515 19.19 12.79 -17.86
CA ARG A 515 20.26 11.92 -17.34
C ARG A 515 19.96 10.44 -17.56
N VAL A 516 18.73 10.01 -17.27
CA VAL A 516 18.26 8.65 -17.54
C VAL A 516 18.33 8.32 -19.04
N LEU A 517 17.96 9.27 -19.90
CA LEU A 517 18.02 9.14 -21.37
C LEU A 517 19.47 9.17 -21.91
N THR A 518 20.42 9.83 -21.24
CA THR A 518 21.84 9.90 -21.66
C THR A 518 22.69 8.73 -21.18
N CYS A 519 22.20 7.91 -20.25
CA CYS A 519 22.76 6.57 -20.07
C CYS A 519 22.63 5.87 -21.42
N LYS A 520 23.72 5.30 -21.97
CA LYS A 520 23.80 4.69 -23.30
C LYS A 520 22.84 3.49 -23.48
N VAL A 521 21.54 3.72 -23.49
CA VAL A 521 20.52 2.73 -23.80
C VAL A 521 20.48 2.65 -25.32
N ARG A 522 20.70 1.47 -25.89
CA ARG A 522 20.66 1.28 -27.35
C ARG A 522 19.28 1.54 -27.96
N ASP A 523 18.25 1.70 -27.13
CA ASP A 523 16.84 1.76 -27.52
C ASP A 523 16.13 2.96 -26.90
N HIS A 524 16.56 4.17 -27.27
CA HIS A 524 15.99 5.44 -26.79
C HIS A 524 14.52 5.62 -27.23
N ALA A 525 14.07 4.93 -28.28
CA ALA A 525 12.75 5.09 -28.89
C ALA A 525 11.61 4.68 -27.93
N SER A 526 11.72 3.52 -27.30
CA SER A 526 10.70 2.97 -26.38
C SER A 526 10.56 3.78 -25.08
N LEU A 527 11.67 4.34 -24.56
CA LEU A 527 11.66 5.22 -23.38
C LEU A 527 11.02 6.58 -23.70
N LEU A 528 11.35 7.16 -24.87
CA LEU A 528 10.75 8.40 -25.37
C LEU A 528 9.24 8.24 -25.60
N GLU A 529 8.82 7.11 -26.16
CA GLU A 529 7.41 6.80 -26.41
C GLU A 529 6.59 6.79 -25.11
N TYR A 530 7.08 6.11 -24.08
CA TYR A 530 6.44 6.07 -22.75
C TYR A 530 6.36 7.45 -22.10
N LEU A 531 7.44 8.24 -22.14
CA LEU A 531 7.50 9.57 -21.53
C LEU A 531 6.59 10.58 -22.22
N LEU A 532 6.34 10.42 -23.52
CA LEU A 532 5.42 11.24 -24.31
C LEU A 532 3.94 10.85 -24.12
N LEU A 533 3.67 9.63 -23.64
CA LEU A 533 2.33 9.14 -23.30
C LEU A 533 1.81 9.71 -21.96
N GLU A 534 2.69 10.00 -21.00
CA GLU A 534 2.29 10.45 -19.65
C GLU A 534 2.55 11.93 -19.33
N ALA A 535 3.36 12.64 -20.12
CA ALA A 535 3.70 14.04 -19.82
C ALA A 535 2.67 15.04 -20.40
N ASP A 536 2.38 16.10 -19.63
CA ASP A 536 1.65 17.28 -20.12
C ASP A 536 2.35 17.84 -21.38
N THR A 537 1.56 18.29 -22.35
CA THR A 537 1.96 18.73 -23.68
C THR A 537 3.09 19.77 -23.65
N ALA A 538 3.10 20.64 -22.64
CA ALA A 538 4.14 21.66 -22.44
C ALA A 538 5.49 21.07 -22.02
N ARG A 539 5.50 19.97 -21.26
CA ARG A 539 6.72 19.26 -20.84
C ARG A 539 7.28 18.42 -21.99
N CYS A 540 6.41 17.79 -22.78
CA CYS A 540 6.78 17.11 -24.02
C CYS A 540 7.46 18.05 -25.02
N ALA A 541 6.91 19.26 -25.21
CA ALA A 541 7.49 20.25 -26.13
C ALA A 541 8.91 20.66 -25.74
N ARG A 542 9.17 20.93 -24.45
CA ARG A 542 10.51 21.30 -23.96
C ARG A 542 11.54 20.16 -24.12
N LEU A 543 11.12 18.93 -23.84
CA LEU A 543 11.97 17.75 -24.04
C LEU A 543 12.32 17.54 -25.51
N LEU A 544 11.33 17.73 -26.40
CA LEU A 544 11.52 17.64 -27.85
C LEU A 544 12.44 18.74 -28.39
N ASP A 545 12.32 19.97 -27.89
CA ASP A 545 13.20 21.08 -28.28
C ASP A 545 14.65 20.83 -27.86
N GLU A 546 14.89 20.36 -26.63
CA GLU A 546 16.24 20.03 -26.16
C GLU A 546 16.83 18.83 -26.91
N LEU A 547 16.06 17.77 -27.13
CA LEU A 547 16.49 16.62 -27.95
C LEU A 547 16.83 17.05 -29.38
N THR A 548 16.00 17.88 -30.00
CA THR A 548 16.24 18.44 -31.34
C THR A 548 17.50 19.31 -31.36
N SER A 549 17.73 20.11 -30.31
CA SER A 549 18.93 20.93 -30.15
C SER A 549 20.20 20.07 -30.06
N ARG A 550 20.18 18.99 -29.26
CA ARG A 550 21.31 18.07 -29.11
C ARG A 550 21.61 17.24 -30.35
N VAL A 551 20.58 16.79 -31.05
CA VAL A 551 20.70 16.16 -32.38
C VAL A 551 21.37 17.12 -33.37
N ARG A 552 20.98 18.40 -33.38
CA ARG A 552 21.64 19.43 -34.20
C ARG A 552 23.10 19.66 -33.81
N ARG A 553 23.45 19.46 -32.53
CA ARG A 553 24.83 19.55 -32.01
C ARG A 553 25.65 18.27 -32.19
N ASN A 554 25.10 17.21 -32.81
CA ASN A 554 25.72 15.87 -32.92
C ASN A 554 26.05 15.22 -31.55
N GLU A 555 25.32 15.57 -30.50
CA GLU A 555 25.49 14.98 -29.16
C GLU A 555 24.75 13.63 -29.01
N ILE A 556 23.89 13.28 -29.99
CA ILE A 556 23.07 12.06 -30.02
C ILE A 556 23.24 11.38 -31.39
N ASP A 557 23.43 10.06 -31.40
CA ASP A 557 23.54 9.26 -32.62
C ASP A 557 22.18 9.15 -33.34
N MET A 558 22.14 9.57 -34.60
CA MET A 558 20.94 9.60 -35.44
C MET A 558 20.41 8.22 -35.81
N ASP A 559 21.27 7.19 -35.84
CA ASP A 559 20.84 5.83 -36.18
C ASP A 559 20.07 5.18 -35.03
N ALA A 560 20.27 5.64 -33.79
CA ALA A 560 19.52 5.18 -32.61
C ALA A 560 18.07 5.72 -32.53
N LEU A 561 17.73 6.76 -33.28
CA LEU A 561 16.37 7.34 -33.36
C LEU A 561 15.54 6.79 -34.53
N GLY A 562 16.16 6.04 -35.44
CA GLY A 562 15.53 5.54 -36.67
C GLY A 562 14.53 4.39 -36.49
N THR A 563 14.38 3.84 -35.29
CA THR A 563 13.63 2.60 -35.00
C THR A 563 12.19 2.82 -34.49
N PHE A 564 11.64 4.04 -34.54
CA PHE A 564 10.24 4.30 -34.19
C PHE A 564 9.27 3.49 -35.08
N SER A 565 8.52 2.55 -34.49
CA SER A 565 7.55 1.73 -35.23
C SER A 565 6.28 2.52 -35.58
N ASP A 566 5.71 2.28 -36.76
CA ASP A 566 4.49 2.98 -37.21
C ASP A 566 3.27 2.69 -36.31
N ALA A 567 3.25 1.52 -35.66
CA ALA A 567 2.22 1.12 -34.69
C ALA A 567 2.19 1.99 -33.42
N SER A 568 3.29 2.67 -33.11
CA SER A 568 3.45 3.54 -31.93
C SER A 568 2.82 4.92 -32.16
N MET A 569 2.90 5.44 -33.39
CA MET A 569 2.32 6.74 -33.77
C MET A 569 0.79 6.69 -33.91
N GLU A 570 0.22 5.52 -34.19
CA GLU A 570 -1.24 5.33 -34.31
C GLU A 570 -1.96 5.36 -32.95
N ARG A 571 -1.29 5.00 -31.85
CA ARG A 571 -1.93 4.91 -30.51
C ARG A 571 -2.14 6.25 -29.83
N THR A 572 -1.41 7.30 -30.20
CA THR A 572 -1.60 8.65 -29.64
C THR A 572 -1.50 9.70 -30.73
N GLY A 573 -2.63 10.25 -31.19
CA GLY A 573 -2.68 11.27 -32.25
C GLY A 573 -1.83 12.54 -32.04
N ILE A 574 -1.22 12.70 -30.85
CA ILE A 574 -0.26 13.76 -30.50
C ILE A 574 1.15 13.45 -31.05
N ALA A 575 1.60 12.20 -31.03
CA ALA A 575 2.91 11.78 -31.55
C ALA A 575 3.02 11.99 -33.07
N ALA A 576 1.96 11.68 -33.83
CA ALA A 576 1.90 11.89 -35.27
C ALA A 576 2.02 13.38 -35.68
N ARG A 577 1.47 14.31 -34.88
CA ARG A 577 1.55 15.76 -35.14
C ARG A 577 2.94 16.34 -34.86
N LEU A 578 3.67 15.80 -33.89
CA LEU A 578 4.98 16.32 -33.45
C LEU A 578 6.16 15.62 -34.15
N PHE A 579 6.09 14.31 -34.42
CA PHE A 579 7.17 13.55 -35.09
C PHE A 579 7.03 13.49 -36.61
N GLY A 580 5.85 13.73 -37.17
CA GLY A 580 5.64 13.83 -38.62
C GLY A 580 6.66 14.74 -39.32
N PRO A 581 6.91 15.96 -38.82
CA PRO A 581 7.95 16.85 -39.37
C PRO A 581 9.38 16.30 -39.27
N LEU A 582 9.74 15.62 -38.18
CA LEU A 582 11.09 15.11 -37.92
C LEU A 582 11.39 13.85 -38.75
N LYS A 583 10.43 12.92 -38.85
CA LYS A 583 10.52 11.74 -39.73
C LYS A 583 10.48 12.16 -41.21
N THR A 584 9.67 13.17 -41.55
CA THR A 584 9.66 13.77 -42.89
C THR A 584 10.99 14.43 -43.21
N TYR A 585 11.59 15.19 -42.28
CA TYR A 585 12.92 15.77 -42.46
C TYR A 585 13.99 14.69 -42.65
N CYS A 586 13.99 13.63 -41.84
CA CYS A 586 14.91 12.49 -41.98
C CYS A 586 14.72 11.74 -43.30
N ALA A 587 13.48 11.45 -43.70
CA ALA A 587 13.15 10.77 -44.94
C ALA A 587 13.48 11.64 -46.17
N LEU A 588 13.17 12.94 -46.16
CA LEU A 588 13.55 13.86 -47.22
C LEU A 588 15.07 13.95 -47.35
N THR A 589 15.79 14.03 -46.23
CA THR A 589 17.25 14.17 -46.23
C THR A 589 17.92 12.90 -46.80
N LYS A 590 17.44 11.71 -46.39
CA LYS A 590 17.90 10.43 -46.97
C LYS A 590 17.53 10.28 -48.45
N LEU A 591 16.31 10.66 -48.85
CA LEU A 591 15.85 10.60 -50.24
C LEU A 591 16.63 11.57 -51.15
N LEU A 592 16.91 12.79 -50.67
CA LEU A 592 17.69 13.80 -51.38
C LEU A 592 19.17 13.41 -51.50
N GLN A 593 19.72 12.74 -50.48
CA GLN A 593 21.05 12.12 -50.53
C GLN A 593 21.10 10.99 -51.56
N HIS A 594 20.09 10.11 -51.58
CA HIS A 594 20.06 8.94 -52.47
C HIS A 594 19.84 9.32 -53.94
N CYS A 595 19.01 10.31 -54.23
CA CYS A 595 18.73 10.75 -55.59
C CYS A 595 19.76 11.73 -56.18
N LYS A 596 20.87 12.05 -55.47
CA LYS A 596 21.87 13.07 -55.84
C LYS A 596 21.26 14.45 -56.20
N LEU A 597 20.06 14.76 -55.70
CA LEU A 597 19.31 15.98 -56.00
C LEU A 597 19.58 17.12 -55.00
N GLN A 598 20.60 16.98 -54.15
CA GLN A 598 20.99 18.00 -53.17
C GLN A 598 21.27 19.38 -53.80
N HIS A 599 21.62 19.44 -55.08
CA HIS A 599 21.87 20.69 -55.79
C HIS A 599 20.59 21.51 -56.03
N PHE A 600 19.44 20.87 -56.26
CA PHE A 600 18.16 21.55 -56.55
C PHE A 600 17.53 22.19 -55.30
N VAL A 601 17.64 21.53 -54.14
CA VAL A 601 17.14 22.08 -52.86
C VAL A 601 18.07 23.19 -52.34
N ARG A 602 19.37 23.13 -52.65
CA ARG A 602 20.34 24.16 -52.25
C ARG A 602 20.26 25.47 -53.07
N GLN A 603 19.67 25.47 -54.27
CA GLN A 603 19.62 26.66 -55.14
C GLN A 603 18.27 27.41 -55.19
N GLY A 604 17.19 26.86 -54.63
CA GLY A 604 15.97 27.65 -54.33
C GLY A 604 15.15 28.19 -55.52
N THR A 605 15.28 27.65 -56.75
CA THR A 605 14.61 28.22 -57.96
C THR A 605 13.77 27.24 -58.78
N SER A 606 12.88 26.46 -58.19
CA SER A 606 11.88 25.70 -58.97
C SER A 606 10.50 25.70 -58.30
N SER A 607 9.44 25.91 -59.10
CA SER A 607 8.07 25.96 -58.59
C SER A 607 7.61 24.56 -58.12
N PRO A 608 6.77 24.44 -57.08
CA PRO A 608 6.24 23.17 -56.56
C PRO A 608 5.57 22.29 -57.63
N ARG A 609 5.07 22.90 -58.72
CA ARG A 609 4.43 22.24 -59.86
C ARG A 609 5.42 21.36 -60.65
N GLN A 610 6.68 21.78 -60.80
CA GLN A 610 7.71 21.02 -61.52
C GLN A 610 8.23 19.84 -60.69
N LEU A 611 8.34 20.01 -59.37
CA LEU A 611 8.69 18.94 -58.43
C LEU A 611 7.64 17.82 -58.42
N ALA A 612 6.34 18.15 -58.45
CA ALA A 612 5.26 17.18 -58.51
C ALA A 612 5.19 16.41 -59.85
N VAL A 613 5.44 17.09 -60.98
CA VAL A 613 5.47 16.46 -62.32
C VAL A 613 6.63 15.48 -62.48
N CYS A 614 7.77 15.73 -61.83
CA CYS A 614 8.90 14.81 -61.84
C CYS A 614 8.73 13.62 -60.87
N LEU A 615 8.02 13.81 -59.75
CA LEU A 615 7.86 12.76 -58.72
C LEU A 615 6.74 11.75 -59.05
N LEU A 616 5.66 12.15 -59.72
CA LEU A 616 4.54 11.25 -60.01
C LEU A 616 4.90 10.04 -60.92
N PRO A 617 5.67 10.19 -62.00
CA PRO A 617 6.07 9.06 -62.84
C PRO A 617 7.07 8.12 -62.16
N ALA A 618 7.92 8.65 -61.26
CA ALA A 618 8.86 7.85 -60.49
C ALA A 618 8.16 6.97 -59.43
N MET A 619 7.02 7.44 -58.91
CA MET A 619 6.21 6.68 -57.95
C MET A 619 5.35 5.59 -58.59
N THR A 620 4.96 5.73 -59.87
CA THR A 620 4.08 4.76 -60.56
C THR A 620 4.83 3.81 -61.50
N GLY A 621 6.03 4.17 -62.00
CA GLY A 621 6.75 3.39 -63.01
C GLY A 621 7.81 2.39 -62.51
N HIS A 622 8.29 2.50 -61.26
CA HIS A 622 9.43 1.70 -60.78
C HIS A 622 9.14 0.77 -59.58
N PHE A 623 7.87 0.65 -59.17
CA PHE A 623 7.46 -0.20 -58.05
C PHE A 623 6.69 -1.51 -58.39
N PRO A 624 7.01 -2.31 -59.44
CA PRO A 624 6.41 -3.65 -59.55
C PRO A 624 7.04 -4.70 -58.61
N ARG A 625 8.21 -4.44 -58.00
CA ARG A 625 8.98 -5.45 -57.24
C ARG A 625 8.91 -5.35 -55.71
N VAL A 626 8.13 -4.41 -55.17
CA VAL A 626 7.82 -4.33 -53.73
C VAL A 626 6.40 -4.86 -53.45
N ILE A 627 5.77 -5.46 -54.47
CA ILE A 627 4.39 -5.97 -54.42
C ILE A 627 4.31 -7.37 -53.75
N ASP A 628 5.44 -8.01 -53.42
CA ASP A 628 5.47 -9.34 -52.78
C ASP A 628 5.65 -9.34 -51.25
N THR A 629 5.67 -8.17 -50.60
CA THR A 629 5.64 -8.10 -49.13
C THR A 629 4.33 -7.47 -48.70
N GLY A 630 3.44 -8.32 -48.17
CA GLY A 630 2.04 -8.02 -47.92
C GLY A 630 1.73 -6.76 -47.11
N SER A 631 0.52 -6.26 -47.38
CA SER A 631 -0.32 -5.37 -46.56
C SER A 631 0.17 -3.93 -46.29
N SER A 632 -0.76 -2.99 -46.48
CA SER A 632 -0.75 -1.57 -46.04
C SER A 632 -0.23 -0.50 -47.01
N SER A 633 0.57 -0.83 -48.03
CA SER A 633 1.12 0.18 -48.98
C SER A 633 0.06 0.80 -49.92
N HIS A 634 -0.99 0.08 -50.28
CA HIS A 634 -2.10 0.61 -51.08
C HIS A 634 -3.04 1.53 -50.28
N ILE A 635 -3.22 1.24 -48.99
CA ILE A 635 -4.05 2.03 -48.05
C ILE A 635 -3.32 3.31 -47.68
N LEU A 636 -2.01 3.24 -47.46
CA LEU A 636 -1.20 4.43 -47.23
C LEU A 636 -1.18 5.31 -48.48
N ALA A 637 -0.98 4.76 -49.68
CA ALA A 637 -0.98 5.54 -50.92
C ALA A 637 -2.34 6.20 -51.22
N ALA A 638 -3.46 5.50 -50.99
CA ALA A 638 -4.81 6.05 -51.15
C ALA A 638 -5.15 7.10 -50.07
N SER A 639 -4.72 6.89 -48.82
CA SER A 639 -4.89 7.84 -47.72
C SER A 639 -4.01 9.07 -47.89
N LEU A 640 -2.77 8.90 -48.36
CA LEU A 640 -1.85 9.99 -48.70
C LEU A 640 -2.38 10.79 -49.90
N ALA A 641 -2.93 10.13 -50.92
CA ALA A 641 -3.57 10.80 -52.05
C ALA A 641 -4.81 11.59 -51.60
N ALA A 642 -5.67 11.02 -50.77
CA ALA A 642 -6.85 11.69 -50.21
C ALA A 642 -6.48 12.87 -49.30
N GLU A 643 -5.42 12.75 -48.50
CA GLU A 643 -4.95 13.81 -47.60
C GLU A 643 -4.21 14.93 -48.36
N VAL A 644 -3.46 14.61 -49.41
CA VAL A 644 -2.84 15.59 -50.33
C VAL A 644 -3.90 16.30 -51.18
N ILE A 645 -4.91 15.58 -51.68
CA ILE A 645 -6.08 16.18 -52.36
C ILE A 645 -6.89 17.04 -51.37
N GLY A 646 -6.99 16.61 -50.12
CA GLY A 646 -7.67 17.33 -49.04
C GLY A 646 -6.99 18.63 -48.63
N LYS A 647 -5.66 18.69 -48.59
CA LYS A 647 -4.89 19.83 -48.05
C LYS A 647 -4.53 20.93 -49.05
N PHE A 648 -4.66 20.71 -50.36
CA PHE A 648 -4.43 21.75 -51.38
C PHE A 648 -5.75 22.32 -51.94
N PRO A 649 -5.85 23.61 -52.29
CA PRO A 649 -7.09 24.20 -52.79
C PRO A 649 -7.26 23.83 -54.28
N TRP A 650 -8.26 22.99 -54.57
CA TRP A 650 -8.68 22.64 -55.93
C TRP A 650 -10.20 22.79 -56.03
N GLU A 651 -10.73 23.35 -57.11
CA GLU A 651 -12.18 23.33 -57.39
C GLU A 651 -12.62 21.91 -57.81
N GLY A 652 -13.68 21.36 -57.18
CA GLY A 652 -14.30 20.08 -57.57
C GLY A 652 -14.00 18.83 -56.72
N LYS A 653 -13.61 18.97 -55.44
CA LYS A 653 -13.17 17.85 -54.56
C LYS A 653 -14.20 16.75 -54.29
N GLU A 654 -15.47 17.08 -54.06
CA GLU A 654 -16.47 16.09 -53.62
C GLU A 654 -16.84 15.08 -54.70
N ARG A 655 -16.95 15.54 -55.95
CA ARG A 655 -17.34 14.69 -57.09
C ARG A 655 -16.30 13.63 -57.40
N ARG A 656 -15.01 14.00 -57.45
CA ARG A 656 -13.90 13.05 -57.72
C ARG A 656 -13.67 12.06 -56.58
N GLY A 657 -13.89 12.46 -55.34
CA GLY A 657 -13.86 11.55 -54.19
C GLY A 657 -14.94 10.47 -54.28
N ARG A 658 -16.17 10.84 -54.63
CA ARG A 658 -17.29 9.90 -54.83
C ARG A 658 -17.08 8.97 -56.02
N GLU A 659 -16.62 9.49 -57.16
CA GLU A 659 -16.37 8.69 -58.38
C GLU A 659 -15.23 7.66 -58.16
N THR A 660 -14.18 8.02 -57.41
CA THR A 660 -13.06 7.11 -57.09
C THR A 660 -13.48 5.99 -56.15
N LEU A 661 -14.30 6.29 -55.14
CA LEU A 661 -14.82 5.28 -54.20
C LEU A 661 -15.80 4.32 -54.89
N ARG A 662 -16.67 4.86 -55.76
CA ARG A 662 -17.62 4.07 -56.56
C ARG A 662 -16.87 3.13 -57.52
N ALA A 663 -15.83 3.61 -58.21
CA ALA A 663 -15.01 2.80 -59.11
C ALA A 663 -14.23 1.68 -58.40
N LEU A 664 -13.76 1.89 -57.16
CA LEU A 664 -13.10 0.87 -56.35
C LEU A 664 -14.04 -0.25 -55.89
N LEU A 665 -15.33 0.05 -55.73
CA LEU A 665 -16.36 -0.87 -55.26
C LEU A 665 -17.07 -1.61 -56.41
N GLU A 666 -17.14 -1.00 -57.59
CA GLU A 666 -17.78 -1.56 -58.79
C GLU A 666 -16.81 -2.33 -59.72
N ALA A 667 -15.51 -2.37 -59.39
CA ALA A 667 -14.50 -3.05 -60.21
C ALA A 667 -14.76 -4.57 -60.30
N PRO A 668 -15.05 -5.14 -61.49
CA PRO A 668 -15.28 -6.57 -61.63
C PRO A 668 -13.94 -7.31 -61.69
N GLY A 669 -13.59 -7.99 -60.60
CA GLY A 669 -12.43 -8.88 -60.56
C GLY A 669 -11.84 -9.07 -59.17
N GLY A 670 -12.13 -10.22 -58.55
CA GLY A 670 -11.35 -11.02 -57.60
C GLY A 670 -10.55 -10.40 -56.44
N CYS A 671 -9.76 -9.34 -56.64
CA CYS A 671 -8.71 -8.91 -55.71
C CYS A 671 -9.22 -8.18 -54.45
N ALA A 672 -10.34 -7.46 -54.54
CA ALA A 672 -10.96 -6.84 -53.36
C ALA A 672 -11.67 -7.87 -52.46
N SER A 673 -12.26 -8.91 -53.07
CA SER A 673 -12.96 -10.00 -52.37
C SER A 673 -12.00 -10.89 -51.56
N GLU A 674 -10.82 -11.19 -52.10
CA GLU A 674 -9.80 -12.00 -51.41
C GLU A 674 -9.13 -11.26 -50.23
N ALA A 675 -8.92 -9.95 -50.35
CA ALA A 675 -8.41 -9.10 -49.27
C ALA A 675 -9.44 -8.92 -48.14
N LEU A 676 -10.73 -8.83 -48.48
CA LEU A 676 -11.84 -8.77 -47.52
C LEU A 676 -12.10 -10.12 -46.83
N GLN A 677 -12.02 -11.25 -47.54
CA GLN A 677 -12.14 -12.58 -46.93
C GLN A 677 -11.04 -12.88 -45.91
N ARG A 678 -9.81 -12.40 -46.11
CA ARG A 678 -8.72 -12.52 -45.13
C ARG A 678 -8.87 -11.59 -43.93
N LEU A 679 -9.57 -10.47 -44.08
CA LEU A 679 -9.92 -9.54 -42.99
C LEU A 679 -11.07 -10.07 -42.12
N LEU A 680 -11.95 -10.92 -42.66
CA LEU A 680 -13.12 -11.49 -41.97
C LEU A 680 -12.83 -12.74 -41.11
N GLY A 681 -11.56 -13.15 -41.00
CA GLY A 681 -11.09 -14.17 -40.04
C GLY A 681 -10.59 -13.61 -38.70
N GLN A 682 -10.76 -12.31 -38.45
CA GLN A 682 -10.34 -11.59 -37.24
C GLN A 682 -11.55 -11.36 -36.30
N PRO A 683 -11.33 -11.14 -34.98
CA PRO A 683 -12.40 -11.08 -33.98
C PRO A 683 -13.47 -10.02 -34.28
N VAL A 684 -14.72 -10.31 -33.88
CA VAL A 684 -15.96 -9.54 -34.12
C VAL A 684 -15.82 -8.04 -33.80
N ASP A 685 -14.99 -7.69 -32.82
CA ASP A 685 -14.74 -6.31 -32.40
C ASP A 685 -14.10 -5.44 -33.50
N LEU A 686 -13.22 -6.00 -34.34
CA LEU A 686 -12.56 -5.25 -35.42
C LEU A 686 -13.53 -4.93 -36.57
N PHE A 687 -14.49 -5.83 -36.82
CA PHE A 687 -15.53 -5.63 -37.83
C PHE A 687 -16.50 -4.50 -37.44
N ILE A 688 -16.86 -4.39 -36.16
CA ILE A 688 -17.71 -3.33 -35.61
C ILE A 688 -17.01 -1.97 -35.75
N VAL A 689 -15.71 -1.89 -35.46
CA VAL A 689 -14.91 -0.66 -35.61
C VAL A 689 -14.83 -0.24 -37.08
N LEU A 690 -14.55 -1.16 -38.00
CA LEU A 690 -14.46 -0.89 -39.44
C LEU A 690 -15.81 -0.51 -40.06
N LEU A 691 -16.92 -1.08 -39.58
CA LEU A 691 -18.27 -0.66 -39.97
C LEU A 691 -18.55 0.77 -39.50
N GLY A 692 -18.19 1.11 -38.26
CA GLY A 692 -18.31 2.46 -37.72
C GLY A 692 -17.44 3.49 -38.46
N ASP A 693 -16.25 3.11 -38.92
CA ASP A 693 -15.37 3.98 -39.71
C ASP A 693 -15.87 4.15 -41.15
N THR A 694 -16.43 3.10 -41.75
CA THR A 694 -17.03 3.16 -43.10
C THR A 694 -18.25 4.09 -43.09
N LEU A 695 -19.12 3.98 -42.08
CA LEU A 695 -20.27 4.88 -41.89
C LEU A 695 -19.81 6.33 -41.66
N ARG A 696 -18.74 6.56 -40.89
CA ARG A 696 -18.14 7.88 -40.70
C ARG A 696 -17.52 8.44 -41.99
N ALA A 697 -16.92 7.62 -42.84
CA ALA A 697 -16.41 8.04 -44.15
C ALA A 697 -17.55 8.40 -45.12
N MET A 698 -18.63 7.62 -45.15
CA MET A 698 -19.82 7.91 -45.95
C MET A 698 -20.49 9.22 -45.52
N ARG A 699 -20.48 9.53 -44.22
CA ARG A 699 -20.90 10.84 -43.67
C ARG A 699 -20.06 11.98 -44.22
N ARG A 700 -18.72 11.86 -44.19
CA ARG A 700 -17.80 12.89 -44.67
C ARG A 700 -17.91 13.15 -46.17
N LEU A 701 -18.43 12.18 -46.92
CA LEU A 701 -18.63 12.26 -48.36
C LEU A 701 -20.09 12.58 -48.75
N SER A 702 -20.97 12.79 -47.77
CA SER A 702 -22.38 13.18 -47.91
C SER A 702 -23.20 12.25 -48.82
N PHE A 703 -23.08 10.93 -48.60
CA PHE A 703 -23.92 9.91 -49.25
C PHE A 703 -25.39 10.02 -48.81
N SER A 704 -26.34 9.73 -49.71
CA SER A 704 -27.76 9.71 -49.35
C SER A 704 -28.13 8.45 -48.53
N PRO A 705 -29.22 8.48 -47.74
CA PRO A 705 -29.68 7.30 -47.01
C PRO A 705 -29.97 6.09 -47.92
N GLU A 706 -30.42 6.32 -49.16
CA GLU A 706 -30.73 5.28 -50.14
C GLU A 706 -29.44 4.68 -50.76
N GLU A 707 -28.41 5.50 -50.97
CA GLU A 707 -27.08 5.04 -51.37
C GLU A 707 -26.40 4.23 -50.25
N ALA A 708 -26.59 4.64 -48.99
CA ALA A 708 -26.11 3.92 -47.82
C ALA A 708 -26.80 2.56 -47.65
N ARG A 709 -28.13 2.48 -47.84
CA ARG A 709 -28.89 1.22 -47.84
C ARG A 709 -28.42 0.25 -48.92
N THR A 710 -28.18 0.74 -50.12
CA THR A 710 -27.72 -0.09 -51.25
C THR A 710 -26.35 -0.70 -50.96
N LEU A 711 -25.42 0.09 -50.40
CA LEU A 711 -24.09 -0.36 -50.01
C LEU A 711 -24.12 -1.38 -48.86
N LEU A 712 -25.02 -1.21 -47.87
CA LEU A 712 -25.20 -2.16 -46.78
C LEU A 712 -25.81 -3.50 -47.26
N ARG A 713 -26.79 -3.47 -48.16
CA ARG A 713 -27.39 -4.68 -48.76
C ARG A 713 -26.36 -5.47 -49.60
N LEU A 714 -25.52 -4.79 -50.38
CA LEU A 714 -24.42 -5.43 -51.12
C LEU A 714 -23.39 -6.09 -50.19
N ARG A 715 -23.11 -5.49 -49.03
CA ARG A 715 -22.26 -6.10 -47.99
C ARG A 715 -22.90 -7.33 -47.34
N THR A 716 -24.22 -7.29 -47.11
CA THR A 716 -24.96 -8.38 -46.44
C THR A 716 -24.97 -9.66 -47.28
N ALA A 717 -25.08 -9.53 -48.60
CA ALA A 717 -25.00 -10.66 -49.54
C ALA A 717 -23.62 -11.36 -49.59
N SER A 718 -22.59 -10.75 -49.00
CA SER A 718 -21.20 -11.20 -49.05
C SER A 718 -20.67 -11.69 -47.69
N ALA A 719 -21.52 -11.72 -46.65
CA ALA A 719 -21.12 -11.93 -45.26
C ALA A 719 -21.17 -13.43 -44.83
N PRO A 720 -20.33 -13.87 -43.86
CA PRO A 720 -20.39 -15.22 -43.28
C PRO A 720 -21.69 -15.46 -42.50
N ALA A 721 -22.18 -16.71 -42.50
CA ALA A 721 -23.50 -17.10 -41.97
C ALA A 721 -23.83 -16.61 -40.53
N GLY A 722 -22.83 -16.46 -39.65
CA GLY A 722 -23.05 -15.99 -38.27
C GLY A 722 -23.25 -14.46 -38.11
N ILE A 723 -22.95 -13.67 -39.15
CA ILE A 723 -23.10 -12.20 -39.15
C ILE A 723 -24.32 -11.78 -40.00
N THR A 724 -24.76 -12.66 -40.88
CA THR A 724 -25.92 -12.44 -41.76
C THR A 724 -27.18 -12.13 -40.95
N ASP A 725 -27.38 -12.76 -39.79
CA ASP A 725 -28.56 -12.53 -38.93
C ASP A 725 -28.54 -11.14 -38.27
N ILE A 726 -27.36 -10.63 -37.88
CA ILE A 726 -27.20 -9.28 -37.31
C ILE A 726 -27.44 -8.22 -38.38
N LEU A 727 -26.87 -8.43 -39.57
CA LEU A 727 -27.06 -7.50 -40.70
C LEU A 727 -28.49 -7.56 -41.24
N ALA A 728 -29.13 -8.72 -41.24
CA ALA A 728 -30.54 -8.88 -41.59
C ALA A 728 -31.45 -8.22 -40.55
N GLU A 729 -31.14 -8.32 -39.25
CA GLU A 729 -31.91 -7.67 -38.19
C GLU A 729 -31.74 -6.13 -38.22
N VAL A 730 -30.53 -5.62 -38.47
CA VAL A 730 -30.30 -4.19 -38.69
C VAL A 730 -31.03 -3.70 -39.94
N ALA A 731 -31.02 -4.47 -41.04
CA ALA A 731 -31.78 -4.14 -42.24
C ALA A 731 -33.30 -4.15 -42.00
N ARG A 732 -33.81 -5.15 -41.27
CA ARG A 732 -35.23 -5.28 -40.90
C ARG A 732 -35.69 -4.13 -40.02
N GLN A 733 -34.90 -3.71 -39.03
CA GLN A 733 -35.21 -2.56 -38.17
C GLN A 733 -35.19 -1.23 -38.93
N ILE A 734 -34.32 -1.09 -39.94
CA ILE A 734 -34.31 0.07 -40.85
C ILE A 734 -35.57 0.08 -41.73
N ASP A 735 -36.05 -1.08 -42.17
CA ASP A 735 -37.26 -1.23 -42.98
C ASP A 735 -38.53 -1.00 -42.11
N ASP A 736 -38.62 -1.54 -40.90
CA ASP A 736 -39.71 -1.30 -39.93
C ASP A 736 -39.83 0.18 -39.53
N ALA A 737 -38.70 0.89 -39.38
CA ALA A 737 -38.69 2.32 -39.07
C ALA A 737 -39.12 3.18 -40.26
N ALA A 738 -38.88 2.71 -41.49
CA ALA A 738 -39.32 3.38 -42.71
C ALA A 738 -40.84 3.29 -42.92
N ASP A 739 -41.43 2.12 -42.62
CA ASP A 739 -42.87 1.88 -42.75
C ASP A 739 -43.71 2.62 -41.69
N GLN A 740 -43.08 3.05 -40.59
CA GLN A 740 -43.72 3.82 -39.50
C GLN A 740 -43.58 5.35 -39.66
N GLU A 741 -43.11 5.84 -40.81
CA GLU A 741 -42.79 7.27 -41.07
C GLU A 741 -41.85 7.90 -40.02
N ARG A 742 -41.07 7.08 -39.32
CA ARG A 742 -40.06 7.52 -38.34
C ARG A 742 -38.67 7.14 -38.85
N LEU A 743 -38.28 7.69 -39.98
CA LEU A 743 -36.92 7.55 -40.46
C LEU A 743 -35.98 8.34 -39.54
N PRO A 744 -34.86 7.73 -39.08
CA PRO A 744 -33.82 8.50 -38.42
C PRO A 744 -33.30 9.57 -39.39
N GLU A 745 -33.43 10.84 -39.00
CA GLU A 745 -33.13 11.98 -39.87
C GLU A 745 -31.62 12.22 -40.01
N SER A 746 -30.81 11.48 -39.25
CA SER A 746 -29.35 11.61 -39.27
C SER A 746 -28.62 10.28 -39.16
N LEU A 747 -27.42 10.24 -39.73
CA LEU A 747 -26.52 9.08 -39.62
C LEU A 747 -26.08 8.79 -38.17
N ASP A 748 -26.23 9.77 -37.27
CA ASP A 748 -25.87 9.67 -35.86
C ASP A 748 -26.89 8.82 -35.07
N GLU A 749 -28.17 8.88 -35.42
CA GLU A 749 -29.21 8.02 -34.84
C GLU A 749 -29.06 6.56 -35.30
N LEU A 750 -28.64 6.36 -36.55
CA LEU A 750 -28.33 5.05 -37.12
C LEU A 750 -27.11 4.38 -36.44
N LEU A 751 -26.09 5.17 -36.12
CA LEU A 751 -24.90 4.73 -35.37
C LEU A 751 -25.22 4.44 -33.89
N ALA A 752 -26.10 5.22 -33.27
CA ALA A 752 -26.53 4.99 -31.90
C ALA A 752 -27.28 3.65 -31.75
N TYR A 753 -28.13 3.31 -32.72
CA TYR A 753 -28.86 2.04 -32.75
C TYR A 753 -27.94 0.81 -32.87
N THR A 754 -26.81 0.93 -33.57
CA THR A 754 -25.84 -0.16 -33.75
C THR A 754 -24.94 -0.37 -32.52
N ILE A 755 -24.69 0.68 -31.72
CA ILE A 755 -23.87 0.60 -30.50
C ILE A 755 -24.60 -0.08 -29.33
N THR A 756 -25.94 -0.03 -29.31
CA THR A 756 -26.76 -0.72 -28.29
C THR A 756 -26.75 -2.26 -28.40
N LEU A 757 -26.09 -2.85 -29.41
CA LEU A 757 -26.10 -4.29 -29.68
C LEU A 757 -24.84 -5.04 -29.18
N GLY A 758 -24.28 -4.73 -28.00
CA GLY A 758 -23.28 -5.63 -27.39
C GLY A 758 -23.29 -5.68 -25.85
N PRO A 759 -22.97 -6.82 -25.20
CA PRO A 759 -22.59 -8.13 -25.75
C PRO A 759 -23.69 -9.20 -25.59
N ALA A 760 -24.06 -9.86 -26.68
CA ALA A 760 -24.65 -11.20 -26.70
C ALA A 760 -23.80 -12.07 -27.63
#